data_AF-A0A0V8QI22-F1
#
_entry.id   AF-A0A0V8QI22-F1
#
_cell.length_a   1.000
_cell.length_b   1.000
_cell.length_c   1.000
_cell.angle_alpha   90.00
_cell.angle_beta   90.00
_cell.angle_gamma   90.00
#
_symmetry.space_group_name_H-M   'P 1'
#
loop_
_entity.id
_entity.type
_entity.pdbx_description
1 polymer ?
#
loop_
_entity_poly.entity_id
_entity_poly.type
_entity_poly.pdbx_seq_one_letter_code
_entity_poly.pdbx_strand_id
1 'polypeptide(L)'
;MNLKVIWLDFMDSTDSDNDNIRDQIEIYIGTDKNKWDTDEDGISDYFEFYLSQSNPLEKDSDKNGILDSDEDLDGDGLKNIDEEHFKTNPLIKDTDCDGIEDGKEIKESLTNPLVADTDGDGVYDLKELELGLNPLKNDSNDDGVIDGDDIFNIIQSPSYNETDLRSIPTIKMKIPAKLIKTLSIRKLSDDDFYLPKDMPGYIGSGYDFNLDGAFESATLTFKINSELLKNNDFEPAIYYCDETNQSIVLIENQTLNPNTGEISAEISHFSRYILLNKKSFDKIWDNEIKPPVADNTTNKKLVIAMSIDSSGSMSSNDPSGIRKDAAKLFVSKLREKDEAAVVDFDSSAILLSELTSDKNVLNNAIDKVDSSGGTNIGAGISLSLNQISNEQNSAKYIILLTDGDGSYDNSLTQKAIDSGVVIYTIGLGNSVNISLLESIAKKTGGKYYHATTASDLTNIFKETAGETIDYEKDTDGDGIKDYYEKLIASGKLTGFNGKKYYTDMYKSDTDGDGIEDGKEMKVITSYGRTYLKVFSDPNLKDSDYDGYLDSDDNNPLKWNISDRDLVMASSISYSFIPSGSKLDSLSTNWENEINSGFHGLANVNELKGWSVFDTWYAKGGLQLVAFKKDDNIIIACRGTEEKFKDWFNNATTYFLSISTQTPAAKDFMKKIMKNNKGYNFYVTGHSLGGHIAYNIGAEGINYSQNSMYGIVTFNGLGLTLGLGLVGDVWDEAQLNKKSQIIRNHVVKNSGWPNDKDPVYHIPVTFHYGKTYTYKKSDLAPDGILGFHSLISVC
;
A
#
# COMPACT_ATOMS: atom_id res chain seq x y z
N MET A 1 -45.59 44.48 -5.33
CA MET A 1 -44.86 43.18 -5.37
C MET A 1 -45.79 42.17 -4.71
N ASN A 2 -46.50 41.37 -5.51
CA ASN A 2 -47.37 40.33 -4.96
C ASN A 2 -46.46 39.16 -4.54
N LEU A 3 -46.16 39.08 -3.25
CA LEU A 3 -45.52 37.91 -2.66
C LEU A 3 -46.52 36.75 -2.73
N LYS A 4 -46.28 35.83 -3.66
CA LYS A 4 -46.95 34.53 -3.72
C LYS A 4 -46.24 33.66 -2.66
N VAL A 5 -46.85 33.52 -1.49
CA VAL A 5 -46.37 32.60 -0.44
C VAL A 5 -46.89 31.22 -0.81
N ILE A 6 -45.99 30.32 -1.20
CA ILE A 6 -46.29 28.91 -1.44
C ILE A 6 -46.01 28.19 -0.12
N TRP A 7 -47.04 27.58 0.48
CA TRP A 7 -46.88 26.67 1.61
C TRP A 7 -46.63 25.27 1.03
N LEU A 8 -45.44 24.72 1.25
CA LEU A 8 -45.09 23.34 0.93
C LEU A 8 -45.27 22.52 2.21
N ASP A 9 -46.15 21.51 2.19
CA ASP A 9 -46.35 20.58 3.29
C ASP A 9 -45.53 19.31 3.03
N PHE A 10 -44.26 19.32 3.42
CA PHE A 10 -43.27 18.28 3.09
C PHE A 10 -43.57 16.87 3.64
N MET A 11 -44.64 16.69 4.41
CA MET A 11 -45.13 15.38 4.87
C MET A 11 -46.15 14.75 3.91
N ASP A 12 -46.60 15.52 2.93
CA ASP A 12 -47.54 15.06 1.90
C ASP A 12 -46.78 14.32 0.79
N SER A 13 -46.97 13.00 0.75
CA SER A 13 -46.42 12.13 -0.29
C SER A 13 -47.42 11.91 -1.44
N THR A 14 -48.42 12.78 -1.57
CA THR A 14 -49.41 12.67 -2.65
C THR A 14 -48.73 12.93 -4.00
N ASP A 15 -49.02 12.03 -4.92
CA ASP A 15 -48.64 12.03 -6.33
C ASP A 15 -49.94 11.66 -7.07
N SER A 16 -50.56 12.67 -7.67
CA SER A 16 -51.95 12.59 -8.12
C SER A 16 -52.09 11.95 -9.50
N ASP A 17 -51.08 12.04 -10.36
CA ASP A 17 -51.03 11.36 -11.67
C ASP A 17 -50.14 10.12 -11.70
N ASN A 18 -49.40 9.84 -10.63
CA ASN A 18 -48.53 8.68 -10.45
C ASN A 18 -47.35 8.65 -11.44
N ASP A 19 -46.82 9.82 -11.80
CA ASP A 19 -45.62 9.94 -12.61
C ASP A 19 -44.32 9.83 -11.78
N ASN A 20 -44.44 9.75 -10.45
CA ASN A 20 -43.37 9.75 -9.45
C ASN A 20 -42.79 11.13 -9.10
N ILE A 21 -43.42 12.22 -9.56
CA ILE A 21 -43.28 13.55 -8.98
C ILE A 21 -44.43 13.77 -7.98
N ARG A 22 -44.11 14.31 -6.80
CA ARG A 22 -45.16 14.69 -5.85
C ARG A 22 -45.86 15.96 -6.31
N ASP A 23 -47.16 16.06 -6.06
CA ASP A 23 -48.00 17.23 -6.34
C ASP A 23 -47.35 18.58 -5.98
N GLN A 24 -46.62 18.61 -4.86
CA GLN A 24 -45.98 19.82 -4.36
C GLN A 24 -44.76 20.24 -5.17
N ILE A 25 -44.01 19.26 -5.67
CA ILE A 25 -42.88 19.47 -6.56
C ILE A 25 -43.43 19.95 -7.91
N GLU A 26 -44.51 19.34 -8.40
CA GLU A 26 -45.16 19.72 -9.67
C GLU A 26 -45.68 21.16 -9.66
N ILE A 27 -46.42 21.53 -8.61
CA ILE A 27 -46.86 22.92 -8.39
C ILE A 27 -45.67 23.90 -8.39
N TYR A 28 -44.51 23.46 -7.93
CA TYR A 28 -43.30 24.26 -7.85
C TYR A 28 -42.58 24.37 -9.20
N ILE A 29 -42.36 23.26 -9.91
CA ILE A 29 -41.71 23.25 -11.23
C ILE A 29 -42.63 23.79 -12.34
N GLY A 30 -43.92 23.85 -12.07
CA GLY A 30 -44.93 24.46 -12.94
C GLY A 30 -45.69 23.44 -13.79
N THR A 31 -45.47 22.15 -13.56
CA THR A 31 -46.19 21.05 -14.22
C THR A 31 -47.61 20.90 -13.66
N ASP A 32 -48.49 20.25 -14.43
CA ASP A 32 -49.87 19.97 -14.02
C ASP A 32 -49.92 18.67 -13.24
N LYS A 33 -50.02 18.78 -11.92
CA LYS A 33 -50.12 17.67 -10.95
C LYS A 33 -51.15 16.57 -11.18
N ASN A 34 -51.96 16.66 -12.23
CA ASN A 34 -52.93 15.62 -12.57
C ASN A 34 -52.68 15.08 -13.98
N LYS A 35 -51.51 15.38 -14.55
CA LYS A 35 -51.05 14.98 -15.86
C LYS A 35 -49.64 14.45 -15.74
N TRP A 36 -49.54 13.16 -16.01
CA TRP A 36 -48.28 12.43 -16.13
C TRP A 36 -47.29 13.04 -17.15
N ASP A 37 -47.79 13.75 -18.16
CA ASP A 37 -47.02 14.44 -19.21
C ASP A 37 -47.69 15.81 -19.42
N THR A 38 -47.06 16.87 -18.93
CA THR A 38 -47.63 18.21 -18.90
C THR A 38 -47.67 18.85 -20.28
N ASP A 39 -46.60 18.71 -21.05
CA ASP A 39 -46.47 19.38 -22.33
C ASP A 39 -47.02 18.58 -23.51
N GLU A 40 -47.30 17.29 -23.30
CA GLU A 40 -47.91 16.32 -24.21
C GLU A 40 -46.98 15.89 -25.36
N ASP A 41 -45.68 15.74 -25.12
CA ASP A 41 -44.73 15.24 -26.11
C ASP A 41 -44.58 13.70 -26.11
N GLY A 42 -44.96 13.02 -25.03
CA GLY A 42 -44.98 11.57 -24.92
C GLY A 42 -44.07 10.95 -23.87
N ILE A 43 -43.27 11.73 -23.14
CA ILE A 43 -42.51 11.28 -21.95
C ILE A 43 -43.05 11.93 -20.66
N SER A 44 -42.81 11.32 -19.50
CA SER A 44 -43.31 11.90 -18.24
C SER A 44 -42.56 13.13 -17.78
N ASP A 45 -43.24 13.98 -17.01
CA ASP A 45 -42.60 15.12 -16.34
C ASP A 45 -41.45 14.63 -15.44
N TYR A 46 -41.59 13.46 -14.80
CA TYR A 46 -40.53 12.80 -14.05
C TYR A 46 -39.31 12.49 -14.90
N PHE A 47 -39.50 11.84 -16.05
CA PHE A 47 -38.41 11.44 -16.94
C PHE A 47 -37.64 12.67 -17.43
N GLU A 48 -38.37 13.69 -17.85
CA GLU A 48 -37.79 14.95 -18.31
C GLU A 48 -36.98 15.65 -17.23
N PHE A 49 -37.59 15.81 -16.05
CA PHE A 49 -37.00 16.59 -14.97
C PHE A 49 -35.83 15.86 -14.28
N TYR A 50 -35.90 14.53 -14.12
CA TYR A 50 -34.91 13.77 -13.36
C TYR A 50 -33.93 12.95 -14.21
N LEU A 51 -34.31 12.48 -15.40
CA LEU A 51 -33.49 11.54 -16.17
C LEU A 51 -32.85 12.22 -17.39
N SER A 52 -33.64 12.72 -18.33
CA SER A 52 -33.12 13.35 -19.56
C SER A 52 -32.59 14.78 -19.34
N GLN A 53 -32.99 15.44 -18.25
CA GLN A 53 -32.70 16.84 -17.95
C GLN A 53 -33.28 17.82 -18.98
N SER A 54 -34.39 17.45 -19.62
CA SER A 54 -35.20 18.34 -20.46
C SER A 54 -36.20 19.16 -19.60
N ASN A 55 -36.94 20.05 -20.23
CA ASN A 55 -37.89 20.95 -19.59
C ASN A 55 -39.32 20.42 -19.81
N PRO A 56 -40.01 19.95 -18.75
CA PRO A 56 -41.34 19.31 -18.84
C PRO A 56 -42.50 20.24 -19.22
N LEU A 57 -42.18 21.45 -19.68
CA LEU A 57 -43.13 22.47 -20.13
C LEU A 57 -42.94 22.81 -21.61
N GLU A 58 -41.94 22.23 -22.28
CA GLU A 58 -41.56 22.52 -23.65
C GLU A 58 -41.17 21.24 -24.41
N LYS A 59 -42.04 20.77 -25.31
CA LYS A 59 -41.82 19.55 -26.13
C LYS A 59 -40.48 19.41 -26.86
N ASP A 60 -39.75 20.50 -27.02
CA ASP A 60 -38.45 20.60 -27.68
C ASP A 60 -37.66 21.67 -26.90
N SER A 61 -36.96 21.20 -25.88
CA SER A 61 -36.32 22.03 -24.87
C SER A 61 -35.18 22.88 -25.43
N ASP A 62 -34.42 22.34 -26.38
CA ASP A 62 -33.25 23.00 -26.96
C ASP A 62 -33.54 23.71 -28.31
N LYS A 63 -34.74 23.49 -28.86
CA LYS A 63 -35.27 24.08 -30.09
C LYS A 63 -34.50 23.63 -31.33
N ASN A 64 -33.98 22.41 -31.31
CA ASN A 64 -33.27 21.81 -32.42
C ASN A 64 -34.22 21.20 -33.49
N GLY A 65 -35.52 21.08 -33.18
CA GLY A 65 -36.56 20.54 -34.06
C GLY A 65 -36.81 19.04 -33.93
N ILE A 66 -36.20 18.37 -32.95
CA ILE A 66 -36.48 17.01 -32.47
C ILE A 66 -37.23 17.17 -31.14
N LEU A 67 -38.25 16.35 -30.89
CA LEU A 67 -38.96 16.40 -29.60
C LEU A 67 -38.09 15.76 -28.52
N ASP A 68 -38.23 16.18 -27.28
CA ASP A 68 -37.46 15.64 -26.16
C ASP A 68 -37.68 14.11 -26.04
N SER A 69 -38.91 13.64 -26.21
CA SER A 69 -39.28 12.20 -26.35
C SER A 69 -38.60 11.43 -27.50
N ASP A 70 -38.22 12.12 -28.58
CA ASP A 70 -37.60 11.55 -29.78
C ASP A 70 -36.06 11.63 -29.77
N GLU A 71 -35.46 12.28 -28.76
CA GLU A 71 -34.00 12.37 -28.60
C GLU A 71 -33.39 11.03 -28.17
N ASP A 72 -32.16 10.78 -28.61
CA ASP A 72 -31.29 9.66 -28.23
C ASP A 72 -30.04 10.30 -27.60
N LEU A 73 -30.12 10.54 -26.29
CA LEU A 73 -29.21 11.44 -25.59
C LEU A 73 -27.80 10.86 -25.44
N ASP A 74 -27.69 9.55 -25.26
CA ASP A 74 -26.41 8.86 -25.16
C ASP A 74 -25.93 8.29 -26.50
N GLY A 75 -26.80 8.06 -27.47
CA GLY A 75 -26.49 7.54 -28.79
C GLY A 75 -26.36 6.01 -28.84
N ASP A 76 -27.12 5.27 -28.03
CA ASP A 76 -27.20 3.80 -28.03
C ASP A 76 -28.25 3.25 -29.02
N GLY A 77 -29.10 4.15 -29.55
CA GLY A 77 -30.15 3.85 -30.52
C GLY A 77 -31.53 3.61 -29.91
N LEU A 78 -31.73 3.81 -28.61
CA LEU A 78 -33.03 4.01 -27.98
C LEU A 78 -33.36 5.51 -27.94
N LYS A 79 -34.64 5.84 -28.09
CA LYS A 79 -35.12 7.19 -27.84
C LYS A 79 -35.52 7.32 -26.39
N ASN A 80 -35.55 8.53 -25.85
CA ASN A 80 -36.05 8.83 -24.51
C ASN A 80 -37.40 8.14 -24.19
N ILE A 81 -38.35 8.10 -25.13
CA ILE A 81 -39.62 7.39 -24.94
C ILE A 81 -39.48 5.86 -24.85
N ASP A 82 -38.52 5.27 -25.59
CA ASP A 82 -38.21 3.85 -25.49
C ASP A 82 -37.51 3.57 -24.15
N GLU A 83 -36.60 4.43 -23.73
CA GLU A 83 -35.86 4.28 -22.48
C GLU A 83 -36.74 4.38 -21.25
N GLU A 84 -37.71 5.31 -21.24
CA GLU A 84 -38.73 5.34 -20.21
C GLU A 84 -39.54 4.04 -20.15
N HIS A 85 -39.86 3.48 -21.32
CA HIS A 85 -40.61 2.23 -21.42
C HIS A 85 -39.83 1.02 -20.88
N PHE A 86 -38.55 0.91 -21.26
CA PHE A 86 -37.66 -0.18 -20.82
C PHE A 86 -37.01 0.09 -19.45
N LYS A 87 -37.20 1.30 -18.91
CA LYS A 87 -36.63 1.80 -17.65
C LYS A 87 -35.10 1.84 -17.66
N THR A 88 -34.53 2.04 -18.83
CA THR A 88 -33.09 2.26 -19.04
C THR A 88 -32.75 3.72 -18.80
N ASN A 89 -31.46 4.07 -18.79
CA ASN A 89 -31.00 5.39 -18.45
C ASN A 89 -30.61 6.20 -19.71
N PRO A 90 -31.29 7.33 -20.00
CA PRO A 90 -31.03 8.16 -21.19
C PRO A 90 -29.66 8.78 -21.31
N LEU A 91 -28.87 8.73 -20.24
CA LEU A 91 -27.53 9.28 -20.20
C LEU A 91 -26.44 8.20 -20.19
N ILE A 92 -26.81 6.92 -20.18
CA ILE A 92 -25.87 5.79 -20.13
C ILE A 92 -26.29 4.68 -21.09
N LYS A 93 -25.47 4.50 -22.13
CA LYS A 93 -25.70 3.50 -23.17
C LYS A 93 -25.88 2.05 -22.72
N ASP A 94 -25.49 1.71 -21.50
CA ASP A 94 -25.31 0.36 -20.93
C ASP A 94 -25.73 0.46 -19.45
N THR A 95 -27.03 0.32 -19.19
CA THR A 95 -27.68 0.69 -17.91
C THR A 95 -27.32 -0.26 -16.78
N ASP A 96 -27.40 -1.57 -17.00
CA ASP A 96 -27.01 -2.57 -16.00
C ASP A 96 -25.50 -2.74 -15.92
N CYS A 97 -24.82 -2.18 -16.91
CA CYS A 97 -23.41 -2.20 -17.01
C CYS A 97 -22.89 -3.66 -17.06
N ASP A 98 -23.24 -4.42 -18.08
CA ASP A 98 -22.63 -5.71 -18.43
C ASP A 98 -21.62 -5.60 -19.61
N GLY A 99 -21.79 -4.53 -20.42
CA GLY A 99 -20.99 -4.18 -21.59
C GLY A 99 -21.73 -4.27 -22.93
N ILE A 100 -22.98 -4.70 -22.96
CA ILE A 100 -23.90 -4.56 -24.10
C ILE A 100 -24.61 -3.21 -23.95
N GLU A 101 -24.92 -2.56 -25.07
CA GLU A 101 -25.69 -1.31 -25.03
C GLU A 101 -27.19 -1.64 -24.91
N ASP A 102 -27.98 -0.88 -24.14
CA ASP A 102 -29.38 -1.19 -23.84
C ASP A 102 -30.19 -1.41 -25.14
N GLY A 103 -29.98 -0.54 -26.13
CA GLY A 103 -30.58 -0.65 -27.45
C GLY A 103 -30.23 -1.95 -28.19
N LYS A 104 -29.02 -2.49 -28.00
CA LYS A 104 -28.60 -3.79 -28.54
C LYS A 104 -29.16 -4.95 -27.74
N GLU A 105 -29.29 -4.81 -26.44
CA GLU A 105 -29.90 -5.84 -25.60
C GLU A 105 -31.33 -6.12 -26.01
N ILE A 106 -32.11 -5.06 -26.16
CA ILE A 106 -33.51 -5.17 -26.55
C ILE A 106 -33.67 -5.67 -27.99
N LYS A 107 -32.81 -5.25 -28.92
CA LYS A 107 -33.01 -5.49 -30.37
C LYS A 107 -32.25 -6.69 -30.92
N GLU A 108 -31.11 -7.05 -30.33
CA GLU A 108 -30.16 -8.01 -30.88
C GLU A 108 -29.94 -9.23 -29.97
N SER A 109 -29.41 -9.05 -28.75
CA SER A 109 -29.12 -10.18 -27.83
C SER A 109 -30.36 -10.72 -27.12
N LEU A 110 -31.44 -9.92 -27.05
CA LEU A 110 -32.69 -10.22 -26.35
C LEU A 110 -32.51 -10.47 -24.84
N THR A 111 -31.46 -9.89 -24.28
CA THR A 111 -31.12 -9.89 -22.86
C THR A 111 -31.89 -8.80 -22.12
N ASN A 112 -31.82 -8.79 -20.79
CA ASN A 112 -32.51 -7.80 -19.98
C ASN A 112 -31.57 -6.64 -19.63
N PRO A 113 -31.77 -5.42 -20.16
CA PRO A 113 -30.84 -4.29 -19.98
C PRO A 113 -30.77 -3.72 -18.55
N LEU A 114 -31.49 -4.35 -17.62
CA LEU A 114 -31.49 -4.00 -16.20
C LEU A 114 -30.81 -5.09 -15.33
N VAL A 115 -30.32 -6.17 -15.94
CA VAL A 115 -29.77 -7.34 -15.24
C VAL A 115 -28.55 -7.88 -15.99
N ALA A 116 -27.37 -7.55 -15.47
CA ALA A 116 -26.10 -7.87 -16.12
C ALA A 116 -25.79 -9.37 -16.34
N ASP A 117 -26.58 -10.26 -15.77
CA ASP A 117 -26.53 -11.72 -15.89
C ASP A 117 -27.99 -12.19 -15.99
N THR A 118 -28.50 -12.23 -17.22
CA THR A 118 -29.94 -12.37 -17.50
C THR A 118 -30.49 -13.71 -17.03
N ASP A 119 -29.69 -14.79 -17.08
CA ASP A 119 -30.12 -16.13 -16.70
C ASP A 119 -29.67 -16.59 -15.30
N GLY A 120 -28.77 -15.83 -14.66
CA GLY A 120 -28.40 -15.94 -13.27
C GLY A 120 -27.40 -17.06 -12.97
N ASP A 121 -26.54 -17.42 -13.92
CA ASP A 121 -25.56 -18.50 -13.78
C ASP A 121 -24.19 -18.03 -13.24
N GLY A 122 -23.99 -16.71 -13.14
CA GLY A 122 -22.78 -16.07 -12.65
C GLY A 122 -21.84 -15.54 -13.75
N VAL A 123 -22.24 -15.58 -15.02
CA VAL A 123 -21.53 -14.94 -16.14
C VAL A 123 -22.34 -13.75 -16.63
N TYR A 124 -21.67 -12.70 -17.12
CA TYR A 124 -22.38 -11.56 -17.70
C TYR A 124 -22.74 -11.80 -19.15
N ASP A 125 -23.82 -11.21 -19.62
CA ASP A 125 -24.38 -11.53 -20.94
C ASP A 125 -23.38 -11.25 -22.08
N LEU A 126 -22.69 -10.10 -22.07
CA LEU A 126 -21.61 -9.84 -23.03
C LEU A 126 -20.52 -10.91 -22.95
N LYS A 127 -20.19 -11.36 -21.73
CA LYS A 127 -19.12 -12.32 -21.52
C LYS A 127 -19.50 -13.69 -22.05
N GLU A 128 -20.75 -14.09 -21.93
CA GLU A 128 -21.26 -15.32 -22.53
C GLU A 128 -21.16 -15.26 -24.05
N LEU A 129 -21.58 -14.16 -24.67
CA LEU A 129 -21.45 -13.97 -26.12
C LEU A 129 -19.98 -14.04 -26.58
N GLU A 130 -19.03 -13.48 -25.82
CA GLU A 130 -17.59 -13.60 -26.09
C GLU A 130 -17.07 -15.04 -25.98
N LEU A 131 -17.65 -15.84 -25.08
CA LEU A 131 -17.30 -17.24 -24.84
C LEU A 131 -18.05 -18.20 -25.79
N GLY A 132 -19.04 -17.70 -26.53
CA GLY A 132 -19.91 -18.49 -27.41
C GLY A 132 -21.02 -19.24 -26.67
N LEU A 133 -21.37 -18.78 -25.46
CA LEU A 133 -22.48 -19.24 -24.64
C LEU A 133 -23.75 -18.45 -24.97
N ASN A 134 -24.89 -18.87 -24.43
CA ASN A 134 -26.20 -18.27 -24.66
C ASN A 134 -26.72 -17.61 -23.37
N PRO A 135 -26.79 -16.26 -23.32
CA PRO A 135 -27.13 -15.50 -22.11
C PRO A 135 -28.58 -15.62 -21.62
N LEU A 136 -29.38 -16.44 -22.31
CA LEU A 136 -30.76 -16.74 -21.95
C LEU A 136 -30.91 -18.16 -21.37
N LYS A 137 -29.79 -18.86 -21.14
CA LYS A 137 -29.79 -20.27 -20.75
C LYS A 137 -28.54 -20.63 -19.94
N ASN A 138 -28.77 -20.78 -18.63
CA ASN A 138 -27.76 -21.09 -17.62
C ASN A 138 -26.90 -22.36 -17.80
N ASP A 139 -27.19 -23.19 -18.80
CA ASP A 139 -26.39 -24.34 -19.24
C ASP A 139 -26.56 -24.40 -20.76
N SER A 140 -25.71 -23.69 -21.49
CA SER A 140 -25.78 -23.54 -22.94
C SER A 140 -25.66 -24.86 -23.67
N ASN A 141 -24.89 -25.81 -23.14
CA ASN A 141 -24.48 -27.02 -23.83
C ASN A 141 -25.30 -28.28 -23.42
N ASP A 142 -26.17 -28.17 -22.41
CA ASP A 142 -26.98 -29.25 -21.83
C ASP A 142 -26.18 -30.43 -21.25
N ASP A 143 -24.95 -30.21 -20.76
CA ASP A 143 -24.12 -31.25 -20.17
C ASP A 143 -24.33 -31.44 -18.66
N GLY A 144 -25.13 -30.56 -18.04
CA GLY A 144 -25.48 -30.59 -16.62
C GLY A 144 -24.54 -29.80 -15.72
N VAL A 145 -23.58 -29.05 -16.29
CA VAL A 145 -22.79 -28.02 -15.62
C VAL A 145 -23.31 -26.66 -16.07
N ILE A 146 -23.48 -25.71 -15.14
CA ILE A 146 -23.88 -24.34 -15.51
C ILE A 146 -22.72 -23.62 -16.18
N ASP A 147 -22.97 -22.70 -17.10
CA ASP A 147 -21.88 -22.10 -17.90
C ASP A 147 -20.89 -21.32 -17.02
N GLY A 148 -21.36 -20.73 -15.93
CA GLY A 148 -20.53 -20.12 -14.88
C GLY A 148 -19.43 -21.04 -14.31
N ASP A 149 -19.67 -22.35 -14.26
CA ASP A 149 -18.72 -23.36 -13.77
C ASP A 149 -17.85 -23.99 -14.87
N ASP A 150 -18.13 -23.72 -16.15
CA ASP A 150 -17.34 -24.21 -17.26
C ASP A 150 -15.93 -23.60 -17.30
N ILE A 151 -14.94 -24.45 -17.62
CA ILE A 151 -13.53 -24.08 -17.56
C ILE A 151 -13.04 -23.54 -18.91
N PHE A 152 -12.60 -22.28 -18.92
CA PHE A 152 -12.06 -21.61 -20.11
C PHE A 152 -10.56 -21.35 -20.00
N ASN A 153 -9.89 -21.37 -21.16
CA ASN A 153 -8.50 -20.89 -21.26
C ASN A 153 -8.53 -19.40 -21.52
N ILE A 154 -8.07 -18.61 -20.56
CA ILE A 154 -8.01 -17.15 -20.70
C ILE A 154 -6.58 -16.70 -20.94
N ILE A 155 -6.45 -15.59 -21.68
CA ILE A 155 -5.23 -14.83 -21.84
C ILE A 155 -5.60 -13.38 -21.55
N GLN A 156 -5.00 -12.78 -20.53
CA GLN A 156 -5.33 -11.41 -20.12
C GLN A 156 -4.06 -10.60 -19.88
N SER A 157 -4.12 -9.34 -20.29
CA SER A 157 -3.12 -8.31 -20.02
C SER A 157 -3.81 -7.16 -19.26
N PRO A 158 -3.04 -6.30 -18.56
CA PRO A 158 -3.60 -5.12 -17.92
C PRO A 158 -4.28 -4.22 -18.95
N SER A 159 -5.23 -3.42 -18.49
CA SER A 159 -5.87 -2.41 -19.34
C SER A 159 -4.84 -1.37 -19.80
N TYR A 160 -5.18 -0.57 -20.81
CA TYR A 160 -4.27 0.42 -21.38
C TYR A 160 -3.69 1.38 -20.33
N ASN A 161 -4.53 1.87 -19.40
CA ASN A 161 -4.10 2.80 -18.33
C ASN A 161 -3.22 2.13 -17.27
N GLU A 162 -3.39 0.82 -17.09
CA GLU A 162 -2.59 -0.03 -16.20
C GLU A 162 -1.33 -0.57 -16.91
N THR A 163 -1.05 -0.22 -18.16
CA THR A 163 0.10 -0.77 -18.88
C THR A 163 1.35 0.13 -18.75
N ASP A 164 2.47 -0.44 -18.30
CA ASP A 164 3.81 0.11 -18.48
C ASP A 164 4.45 -0.55 -19.70
N LEU A 165 4.69 0.24 -20.75
CA LEU A 165 5.22 -0.24 -22.03
C LEU A 165 6.64 -0.82 -21.93
N ARG A 166 7.35 -0.60 -20.80
CA ARG A 166 8.68 -1.17 -20.55
C ARG A 166 8.62 -2.63 -20.13
N SER A 167 7.54 -3.06 -19.49
CA SER A 167 7.34 -4.40 -18.94
C SER A 167 5.85 -4.74 -18.91
N ILE A 168 5.36 -5.38 -19.97
CA ILE A 168 3.93 -5.69 -20.13
C ILE A 168 3.68 -7.12 -19.65
N PRO A 169 2.90 -7.33 -18.57
CA PRO A 169 2.51 -8.67 -18.17
C PRO A 169 1.34 -9.21 -19.00
N THR A 170 1.34 -10.53 -19.17
CA THR A 170 0.24 -11.32 -19.69
C THR A 170 0.12 -12.57 -18.84
N ILE A 171 -1.08 -12.88 -18.37
CA ILE A 171 -1.38 -14.12 -17.66
C ILE A 171 -2.16 -15.05 -18.59
N LYS A 172 -1.81 -16.33 -18.58
CA LYS A 172 -2.56 -17.39 -19.23
C LYS A 172 -2.92 -18.45 -18.21
N MET A 173 -4.21 -18.76 -18.08
CA MET A 173 -4.68 -19.73 -17.07
C MET A 173 -5.99 -20.41 -17.50
N LYS A 174 -6.37 -21.43 -16.74
CA LYS A 174 -7.65 -22.12 -16.85
C LYS A 174 -8.49 -21.84 -15.61
N ILE A 175 -9.66 -21.25 -15.79
CA ILE A 175 -10.57 -20.89 -14.69
C ILE A 175 -12.04 -21.05 -15.11
N PRO A 176 -12.97 -21.23 -14.15
CA PRO A 176 -14.40 -21.12 -14.37
C PRO A 176 -14.80 -19.79 -15.01
N ALA A 177 -15.82 -19.79 -15.87
CA ALA A 177 -16.31 -18.60 -16.57
C ALA A 177 -16.67 -17.45 -15.62
N LYS A 178 -17.36 -17.76 -14.51
CA LYS A 178 -17.75 -16.78 -13.50
C LYS A 178 -16.58 -16.04 -12.84
N LEU A 179 -15.38 -16.65 -12.82
CA LEU A 179 -14.20 -16.02 -12.24
C LEU A 179 -13.48 -15.08 -13.21
N ILE A 180 -13.75 -15.15 -14.52
CA ILE A 180 -13.01 -14.39 -15.54
C ILE A 180 -13.11 -12.88 -15.30
N LYS A 181 -14.29 -12.37 -14.96
CA LYS A 181 -14.50 -10.93 -14.69
C LYS A 181 -13.92 -10.47 -13.34
N THR A 182 -13.52 -11.40 -12.48
CA THR A 182 -12.88 -11.11 -11.16
C THR A 182 -11.36 -11.02 -11.28
N LEU A 183 -10.78 -11.51 -12.37
CA LEU A 183 -9.36 -11.41 -12.64
C LEU A 183 -8.95 -9.96 -12.89
N SER A 184 -8.13 -9.42 -11.99
CA SER A 184 -7.58 -8.07 -12.11
C SER A 184 -6.06 -8.09 -12.15
N ILE A 185 -5.50 -7.21 -12.98
CA ILE A 185 -4.06 -6.98 -13.11
C ILE A 185 -3.86 -5.47 -13.00
N ARG A 186 -3.37 -5.01 -11.85
CA ARG A 186 -3.23 -3.59 -11.51
C ARG A 186 -1.77 -3.20 -11.50
N LYS A 187 -1.45 -2.05 -12.06
CA LYS A 187 -0.10 -1.49 -12.00
C LYS A 187 0.12 -0.86 -10.63
N LEU A 188 1.22 -1.21 -9.99
CA LEU A 188 1.63 -0.57 -8.73
C LEU A 188 2.17 0.83 -9.00
N SER A 189 1.98 1.73 -8.03
CA SER A 189 2.49 3.10 -8.10
C SER A 189 4.02 3.12 -8.11
N ASP A 190 4.61 4.21 -8.61
CA ASP A 190 6.07 4.38 -8.65
C ASP A 190 6.68 4.44 -7.23
N ASP A 191 5.87 4.73 -6.21
CA ASP A 191 6.22 4.88 -4.80
C ASP A 191 5.68 3.76 -3.90
N ASP A 192 5.20 2.64 -4.47
CA ASP A 192 4.75 1.47 -3.71
C ASP A 192 5.86 0.98 -2.77
N PHE A 193 5.53 0.76 -1.48
CA PHE A 193 6.52 0.35 -0.47
C PHE A 193 7.27 -0.93 -0.84
N TYR A 194 6.57 -1.92 -1.42
CA TYR A 194 7.14 -3.23 -1.70
C TYR A 194 7.95 -3.22 -2.99
N LEU A 195 7.42 -2.59 -4.04
CA LEU A 195 7.96 -2.62 -5.40
C LEU A 195 8.18 -1.21 -5.98
N PRO A 196 8.95 -0.33 -5.30
CA PRO A 196 9.13 1.05 -5.74
C PRO A 196 10.03 1.15 -6.98
N LYS A 197 9.94 2.29 -7.67
CA LYS A 197 10.71 2.56 -8.90
C LYS A 197 12.22 2.70 -8.70
N ASP A 198 12.67 3.03 -7.50
CA ASP A 198 14.08 3.21 -7.16
C ASP A 198 14.80 1.89 -6.85
N MET A 199 14.10 0.76 -6.90
CA MET A 199 14.68 -0.57 -6.73
C MET A 199 15.89 -0.81 -7.67
N PRO A 200 17.01 -1.34 -7.16
CA PRO A 200 18.13 -1.74 -7.99
C PRO A 200 17.71 -2.76 -9.06
N GLY A 201 17.99 -2.44 -10.33
CA GLY A 201 17.60 -3.29 -11.45
C GLY A 201 16.17 -3.09 -11.94
N TYR A 202 15.45 -2.06 -11.49
CA TYR A 202 14.13 -1.71 -12.01
C TYR A 202 14.09 -1.62 -13.55
N ILE A 203 13.16 -2.35 -14.18
CA ILE A 203 12.92 -2.32 -15.63
C ILE A 203 11.64 -1.54 -15.93
N GLY A 204 10.56 -1.87 -15.23
CA GLY A 204 9.25 -1.24 -15.30
C GLY A 204 8.41 -1.63 -14.09
N SER A 205 7.18 -1.12 -14.02
CA SER A 205 6.33 -1.21 -12.83
C SER A 205 6.06 -2.65 -12.38
N GLY A 206 5.94 -2.82 -11.07
CA GLY A 206 5.34 -4.01 -10.48
C GLY A 206 3.84 -4.05 -10.74
N TYR A 207 3.27 -5.24 -10.59
CA TYR A 207 1.87 -5.53 -10.86
C TYR A 207 1.27 -6.37 -9.76
N ASP A 208 0.10 -5.97 -9.28
CA ASP A 208 -0.74 -6.73 -8.36
C ASP A 208 -1.77 -7.56 -9.15
N PHE A 209 -1.85 -8.84 -8.85
CA PHE A 209 -2.76 -9.78 -9.49
C PHE A 209 -3.75 -10.28 -8.46
N ASN A 210 -5.04 -10.24 -8.79
CA ASN A 210 -6.09 -10.74 -7.89
C ASN A 210 -7.15 -11.56 -8.65
N LEU A 211 -7.76 -12.50 -7.95
CA LEU A 211 -8.85 -13.37 -8.41
C LEU A 211 -9.75 -13.72 -7.22
N ASP A 212 -11.07 -13.63 -7.38
CA ASP A 212 -12.03 -14.00 -6.33
C ASP A 212 -12.25 -15.52 -6.30
N GLY A 213 -11.17 -16.28 -6.14
CA GLY A 213 -11.17 -17.73 -6.15
C GLY A 213 -9.78 -18.34 -6.21
N ALA A 214 -9.72 -19.66 -6.13
CA ALA A 214 -8.47 -20.40 -6.28
C ALA A 214 -8.25 -20.82 -7.73
N PHE A 215 -6.99 -20.93 -8.13
CA PHE A 215 -6.57 -21.56 -9.38
C PHE A 215 -5.39 -22.50 -9.11
N GLU A 216 -5.21 -23.52 -9.95
CA GLU A 216 -4.13 -24.51 -9.77
C GLU A 216 -2.77 -23.98 -10.23
N SER A 217 -2.72 -23.49 -11.48
CA SER A 217 -1.52 -22.87 -12.04
C SER A 217 -1.86 -21.88 -13.14
N ALA A 218 -0.92 -20.98 -13.41
CA ALA A 218 -0.99 -20.02 -14.49
C ALA A 218 0.40 -19.77 -15.08
N THR A 219 0.46 -19.47 -16.37
CA THR A 219 1.68 -19.00 -17.02
C THR A 219 1.69 -17.47 -17.00
N LEU A 220 2.62 -16.89 -16.24
CA LEU A 220 2.87 -15.45 -16.21
C LEU A 220 4.00 -15.12 -17.19
N THR A 221 3.73 -14.22 -18.14
CA THR A 221 4.68 -13.75 -19.14
C THR A 221 4.87 -12.25 -19.01
N PHE A 222 6.10 -11.76 -18.93
CA PHE A 222 6.43 -10.35 -19.14
C PHE A 222 7.06 -10.16 -20.51
N LYS A 223 6.67 -9.10 -21.20
CA LYS A 223 7.26 -8.66 -22.46
C LYS A 223 8.06 -7.38 -22.27
N ILE A 224 9.30 -7.40 -22.78
CA ILE A 224 10.23 -6.26 -22.79
C ILE A 224 10.72 -5.93 -24.20
N ASN A 225 11.41 -4.80 -24.34
CA ASN A 225 12.16 -4.51 -25.56
C ASN A 225 13.34 -5.49 -25.70
N SER A 226 13.31 -6.36 -26.73
CA SER A 226 14.34 -7.37 -26.97
C SER A 226 15.74 -6.80 -27.28
N GLU A 227 15.84 -5.51 -27.65
CA GLU A 227 17.12 -4.84 -27.83
C GLU A 227 17.95 -4.76 -26.54
N LEU A 228 17.30 -4.74 -25.37
CA LEU A 228 17.98 -4.73 -24.07
C LEU A 228 18.81 -6.00 -23.82
N LEU A 229 18.40 -7.12 -24.42
CA LEU A 229 19.07 -8.42 -24.30
C LEU A 229 20.45 -8.48 -24.98
N LYS A 230 20.80 -7.46 -25.77
CA LYS A 230 22.14 -7.31 -26.36
C LYS A 230 23.19 -6.88 -25.33
N ASN A 231 22.76 -6.34 -24.18
CA ASN A 231 23.65 -5.94 -23.12
C ASN A 231 23.99 -7.13 -22.20
N ASN A 232 25.28 -7.46 -22.10
CA ASN A 232 25.75 -8.56 -21.24
C ASN A 232 25.48 -8.33 -19.75
N ASP A 233 25.29 -7.10 -19.30
CA ASP A 233 24.96 -6.76 -17.90
C ASP A 233 23.44 -6.74 -17.63
N PHE A 234 22.63 -7.14 -18.62
CA PHE A 234 21.17 -7.18 -18.52
C PHE A 234 20.66 -8.62 -18.52
N GLU A 235 20.02 -9.02 -17.43
CA GLU A 235 19.44 -10.35 -17.25
C GLU A 235 18.04 -10.18 -16.63
N PRO A 236 16.96 -10.18 -17.44
CA PRO A 236 15.61 -10.00 -16.91
C PRO A 236 15.18 -11.26 -16.15
N ALA A 237 14.56 -11.07 -14.99
CA ALA A 237 13.96 -12.15 -14.20
C ALA A 237 12.70 -11.66 -13.48
N ILE A 238 11.71 -12.53 -13.39
CA ILE A 238 10.43 -12.30 -12.71
C ILE A 238 10.59 -12.65 -11.22
N TYR A 239 10.12 -11.77 -10.36
CA TYR A 239 10.09 -11.97 -8.92
C TYR A 239 8.67 -11.80 -8.41
N TYR A 240 8.36 -12.45 -7.30
CA TYR A 240 7.16 -12.15 -6.51
C TYR A 240 7.53 -11.57 -5.15
N CYS A 241 6.60 -10.83 -4.56
CA CYS A 241 6.78 -10.26 -3.24
C CYS A 241 6.20 -11.18 -2.16
N ASP A 242 7.05 -11.69 -1.28
CA ASP A 242 6.62 -12.28 -0.01
C ASP A 242 6.44 -11.14 1.01
N GLU A 243 5.21 -10.61 1.12
CA GLU A 243 4.91 -9.50 2.03
C GLU A 243 5.14 -9.88 3.51
N THR A 244 4.92 -11.14 3.88
CA THR A 244 5.07 -11.61 5.27
C THR A 244 6.51 -11.52 5.74
N ASN A 245 7.44 -11.99 4.90
CA ASN A 245 8.87 -11.90 5.19
C ASN A 245 9.49 -10.61 4.67
N GLN A 246 8.73 -9.77 3.96
CA GLN A 246 9.22 -8.65 3.18
C GLN A 246 10.41 -9.09 2.34
N SER A 247 10.16 -9.89 1.29
CA SER A 247 11.23 -10.42 0.45
C SER A 247 10.84 -10.41 -1.03
N ILE A 248 11.82 -10.20 -1.90
CA ILE A 248 11.66 -10.29 -3.36
C ILE A 248 12.22 -11.64 -3.79
N VAL A 249 11.32 -12.59 -4.04
CA VAL A 249 11.66 -14.00 -4.27
C VAL A 249 11.68 -14.30 -5.77
N LEU A 250 12.79 -14.87 -6.23
CA LEU A 250 12.95 -15.27 -7.64
C LEU A 250 12.01 -16.44 -7.94
N ILE A 251 11.25 -16.33 -9.03
CA ILE A 251 10.51 -17.49 -9.54
C ILE A 251 11.49 -18.41 -10.25
N GLU A 252 11.59 -19.67 -9.82
CA GLU A 252 12.54 -20.60 -10.43
C GLU A 252 12.05 -21.10 -11.81
N ASN A 253 12.97 -21.58 -12.63
CA ASN A 253 12.70 -22.22 -13.94
C ASN A 253 11.99 -21.32 -14.98
N GLN A 254 12.30 -20.02 -15.00
CA GLN A 254 11.76 -19.10 -16.01
C GLN A 254 12.38 -19.34 -17.39
N THR A 255 11.61 -19.07 -18.45
CA THR A 255 12.05 -19.22 -19.84
C THR A 255 12.06 -17.87 -20.55
N LEU A 256 13.23 -17.46 -21.06
CA LEU A 256 13.40 -16.26 -21.88
C LEU A 256 13.44 -16.62 -23.37
N ASN A 257 12.57 -15.99 -24.16
CA ASN A 257 12.63 -15.99 -25.62
C ASN A 257 13.39 -14.74 -26.11
N PRO A 258 14.66 -14.86 -26.55
CA PRO A 258 15.48 -13.71 -26.90
C PRO A 258 15.01 -12.97 -28.16
N ASN A 259 14.23 -13.62 -29.03
CA ASN A 259 13.74 -13.01 -30.26
C ASN A 259 12.53 -12.10 -30.00
N THR A 260 11.64 -12.50 -29.08
CA THR A 260 10.42 -11.76 -28.76
C THR A 260 10.56 -10.85 -27.55
N GLY A 261 11.58 -11.06 -26.70
CA GLY A 261 11.73 -10.34 -25.44
C GLY A 261 10.71 -10.79 -24.39
N GLU A 262 10.17 -12.00 -24.53
CA GLU A 262 9.19 -12.56 -23.59
C GLU A 262 9.90 -13.46 -22.58
N ILE A 263 9.64 -13.24 -21.30
CA ILE A 263 10.07 -14.09 -20.21
C ILE A 263 8.84 -14.65 -19.51
N SER A 264 8.80 -15.97 -19.34
CA SER A 264 7.63 -16.67 -18.81
C SER A 264 7.98 -17.59 -17.65
N ALA A 265 7.07 -17.73 -16.70
CA ALA A 265 7.19 -18.67 -15.59
C ALA A 265 5.81 -19.24 -15.20
N GLU A 266 5.80 -20.45 -14.66
CA GLU A 266 4.60 -21.04 -14.07
C GLU A 266 4.46 -20.57 -12.61
N ILE A 267 3.27 -20.10 -12.25
CA ILE A 267 2.92 -19.65 -10.90
C ILE A 267 1.74 -20.47 -10.35
N SER A 268 1.70 -20.63 -9.03
CA SER A 268 0.70 -21.43 -8.31
C SER A 268 -0.15 -20.62 -7.33
N HIS A 269 0.05 -19.32 -7.30
CA HIS A 269 -0.65 -18.36 -6.46
C HIS A 269 -0.58 -17.00 -7.15
N PHE A 270 -1.39 -16.05 -6.72
CA PHE A 270 -1.22 -14.64 -7.08
C PHE A 270 -0.53 -13.88 -5.95
N SER A 271 0.18 -12.83 -6.34
CA SER A 271 1.04 -11.98 -5.53
C SER A 271 1.25 -10.68 -6.30
N ARG A 272 1.95 -9.73 -5.70
CA ARG A 272 2.64 -8.70 -6.48
C ARG A 272 3.82 -9.33 -7.21
N TYR A 273 3.95 -9.04 -8.50
CA TYR A 273 5.05 -9.49 -9.36
C TYR A 273 5.78 -8.31 -9.98
N ILE A 274 7.08 -8.45 -10.18
CA ILE A 274 7.91 -7.44 -10.87
C ILE A 274 8.93 -8.12 -11.77
N LEU A 275 9.30 -7.44 -12.85
CA LEU A 275 10.44 -7.81 -13.68
C LEU A 275 11.64 -6.91 -13.36
N LEU A 276 12.75 -7.52 -12.95
CA LEU A 276 13.99 -6.81 -12.61
C LEU A 276 15.17 -7.32 -13.43
N ASN A 277 16.16 -6.45 -13.65
CA ASN A 277 17.49 -6.87 -14.07
C ASN A 277 18.19 -7.55 -12.89
N LYS A 278 18.18 -8.88 -12.89
CA LYS A 278 18.74 -9.75 -11.85
C LYS A 278 20.18 -9.39 -11.49
N LYS A 279 21.04 -9.08 -12.47
CA LYS A 279 22.45 -8.74 -12.19
C LYS A 279 22.61 -7.46 -11.38
N SER A 280 21.73 -6.48 -11.58
CA SER A 280 21.74 -5.25 -10.79
C SER A 280 21.12 -5.46 -9.41
N PHE A 281 20.04 -6.24 -9.34
CA PHE A 281 19.38 -6.54 -8.08
C PHE A 281 20.24 -7.42 -7.16
N ASP A 282 20.93 -8.43 -7.70
CA ASP A 282 21.76 -9.35 -6.92
C ASP A 282 22.93 -8.66 -6.22
N LYS A 283 23.44 -7.55 -6.77
CA LYS A 283 24.56 -6.77 -6.20
C LYS A 283 24.27 -6.20 -4.82
N ILE A 284 23.00 -6.00 -4.45
CA ILE A 284 22.67 -5.53 -3.09
C ILE A 284 23.05 -6.59 -2.03
N TRP A 285 23.16 -7.85 -2.44
CA TRP A 285 23.49 -9.00 -1.59
C TRP A 285 24.98 -9.36 -1.60
N ASP A 286 25.84 -8.58 -2.27
CA ASP A 286 27.30 -8.85 -2.33
C ASP A 286 27.98 -8.61 -0.96
N ASN A 287 27.35 -7.85 -0.06
CA ASN A 287 27.88 -7.61 1.28
C ASN A 287 27.60 -8.81 2.20
N GLU A 288 28.64 -9.36 2.81
CA GLU A 288 28.48 -10.34 3.89
C GLU A 288 28.00 -9.65 5.17
N ILE A 289 26.78 -9.98 5.61
CA ILE A 289 26.13 -9.43 6.81
C ILE A 289 25.86 -10.58 7.78
N LYS A 290 26.28 -10.41 9.04
CA LYS A 290 26.02 -11.41 10.07
C LYS A 290 24.52 -11.51 10.38
N PRO A 291 23.96 -12.73 10.47
CA PRO A 291 22.55 -12.91 10.84
C PRO A 291 22.30 -12.39 12.27
N PRO A 292 21.11 -11.92 12.64
CA PRO A 292 20.82 -11.48 14.02
C PRO A 292 20.90 -12.65 15.00
N VAL A 293 21.47 -12.38 16.19
CA VAL A 293 21.47 -13.35 17.31
C VAL A 293 20.10 -13.27 18.01
N ALA A 294 19.53 -14.42 18.39
CA ALA A 294 18.22 -14.44 19.06
C ALA A 294 18.22 -13.66 20.39
N ASP A 295 17.27 -12.74 20.57
CA ASP A 295 17.14 -11.76 21.66
C ASP A 295 17.28 -12.30 23.10
N ASN A 296 17.09 -13.60 23.32
CA ASN A 296 17.33 -14.24 24.62
C ASN A 296 18.83 -14.24 25.03
N THR A 297 19.71 -13.60 24.25
CA THR A 297 21.13 -13.38 24.53
C THR A 297 21.50 -11.95 24.93
N THR A 298 20.56 -11.00 24.99
CA THR A 298 20.81 -9.55 25.08
C THR A 298 21.42 -9.04 26.40
N ASN A 299 21.97 -9.91 27.24
CA ASN A 299 22.85 -9.50 28.34
C ASN A 299 24.10 -10.38 28.51
N LYS A 300 24.44 -11.17 27.47
CA LYS A 300 25.57 -12.08 27.50
C LYS A 300 26.90 -11.32 27.50
N LYS A 301 27.82 -11.71 28.39
CA LYS A 301 29.21 -11.23 28.35
C LYS A 301 29.90 -11.78 27.11
N LEU A 302 30.77 -11.00 26.47
CA LEU A 302 31.65 -11.55 25.43
C LEU A 302 32.74 -12.37 26.11
N VAL A 303 32.97 -13.58 25.60
CA VAL A 303 34.04 -14.48 26.04
C VAL A 303 34.91 -14.76 24.82
N ILE A 304 36.16 -14.30 24.88
CA ILE A 304 37.04 -14.29 23.72
C ILE A 304 38.33 -15.03 24.03
N ALA A 305 38.70 -16.02 23.21
CA ALA A 305 40.04 -16.60 23.25
C ALA A 305 40.88 -16.03 22.11
N MET A 306 41.93 -15.27 22.44
CA MET A 306 42.91 -14.79 21.47
C MET A 306 43.99 -15.86 21.32
N SER A 307 43.95 -16.61 20.22
CA SER A 307 44.94 -17.64 19.85
C SER A 307 45.97 -17.03 18.93
N ILE A 308 47.13 -16.69 19.48
CA ILE A 308 48.17 -15.89 18.81
C ILE A 308 49.36 -16.79 18.48
N ASP A 309 49.71 -16.86 17.19
CA ASP A 309 50.86 -17.60 16.71
C ASP A 309 52.16 -17.00 17.23
N SER A 310 52.96 -17.86 17.84
CA SER A 310 54.29 -17.60 18.37
C SER A 310 55.36 -18.41 17.66
N SER A 311 55.09 -19.00 16.49
CA SER A 311 56.06 -19.78 15.73
C SER A 311 57.30 -18.99 15.31
N GLY A 312 58.40 -19.69 15.00
CA GLY A 312 59.66 -19.06 14.63
C GLY A 312 59.59 -18.14 13.40
N SER A 313 58.65 -18.38 12.47
CA SER A 313 58.41 -17.52 11.30
C SER A 313 58.00 -16.10 11.68
N MET A 314 57.33 -15.93 12.82
CA MET A 314 56.92 -14.63 13.34
C MET A 314 58.10 -13.71 13.67
N SER A 315 59.29 -14.25 13.95
CA SER A 315 60.51 -13.43 14.10
C SER A 315 60.90 -12.71 12.81
N SER A 316 60.49 -13.24 11.65
CA SER A 316 60.79 -12.67 10.33
C SER A 316 59.63 -11.86 9.77
N ASN A 317 58.39 -12.33 9.94
CA ASN A 317 57.19 -11.69 9.39
C ASN A 317 56.64 -10.55 10.28
N ASP A 318 56.87 -10.63 11.60
CA ASP A 318 56.48 -9.60 12.58
C ASP A 318 57.62 -9.32 13.59
N PRO A 319 58.79 -8.83 13.13
CA PRO A 319 59.96 -8.62 13.98
C PRO A 319 59.74 -7.56 15.07
N SER A 320 58.78 -6.66 14.85
CA SER A 320 58.43 -5.59 15.80
C SER A 320 57.34 -6.01 16.79
N GLY A 321 56.75 -7.20 16.65
CA GLY A 321 55.69 -7.69 17.53
C GLY A 321 54.36 -6.93 17.39
N ILE A 322 54.04 -6.40 16.21
CA ILE A 322 52.80 -5.66 15.93
C ILE A 322 51.56 -6.51 16.24
N ARG A 323 51.63 -7.84 16.13
CA ARG A 323 50.53 -8.71 16.55
C ARG A 323 50.17 -8.53 18.03
N LYS A 324 51.15 -8.27 18.89
CA LYS A 324 50.95 -7.99 20.32
C LYS A 324 50.28 -6.63 20.50
N ASP A 325 50.75 -5.61 19.80
CA ASP A 325 50.16 -4.27 19.85
C ASP A 325 48.70 -4.28 19.38
N ALA A 326 48.41 -5.01 18.31
CA ALA A 326 47.06 -5.17 17.77
C ALA A 326 46.14 -5.94 18.74
N ALA A 327 46.63 -7.01 19.37
CA ALA A 327 45.89 -7.74 20.40
C ALA A 327 45.61 -6.87 21.64
N LYS A 328 46.57 -6.06 22.09
CA LYS A 328 46.36 -5.10 23.20
C LYS A 328 45.35 -4.02 22.83
N LEU A 329 45.37 -3.54 21.59
CA LEU A 329 44.37 -2.61 21.09
C LEU A 329 42.97 -3.24 21.11
N PHE A 330 42.85 -4.50 20.72
CA PHE A 330 41.60 -5.26 20.84
C PHE A 330 41.13 -5.33 22.31
N VAL A 331 42.00 -5.71 23.24
CA VAL A 331 41.70 -5.75 24.68
C VAL A 331 41.21 -4.39 25.20
N SER A 332 41.76 -3.29 24.70
CA SER A 332 41.33 -1.94 25.09
C SER A 332 39.86 -1.67 24.78
N LYS A 333 39.30 -2.30 23.73
CA LYS A 333 37.93 -2.12 23.25
C LYS A 333 36.89 -2.94 24.02
N LEU A 334 37.32 -3.99 24.72
CA LEU A 334 36.43 -4.83 25.52
C LEU A 334 35.63 -4.00 26.53
N ARG A 335 34.35 -4.33 26.70
CA ARG A 335 33.48 -3.74 27.74
C ARG A 335 33.90 -4.28 29.12
N GLU A 336 33.49 -3.61 30.19
CA GLU A 336 33.90 -4.00 31.56
C GLU A 336 33.48 -5.42 31.96
N LYS A 337 32.37 -5.92 31.39
CA LYS A 337 31.84 -7.26 31.63
C LYS A 337 32.44 -8.35 30.72
N ASP A 338 33.17 -7.96 29.68
CA ASP A 338 33.71 -8.90 28.71
C ASP A 338 34.99 -9.53 29.25
N GLU A 339 35.18 -10.81 28.96
CA GLU A 339 36.33 -11.57 29.41
C GLU A 339 37.11 -12.08 28.20
N ALA A 340 38.44 -12.07 28.32
CA ALA A 340 39.30 -12.69 27.33
C ALA A 340 40.29 -13.67 27.96
N ALA A 341 40.76 -14.61 27.16
CA ALA A 341 41.85 -15.51 27.45
C ALA A 341 42.95 -15.32 26.38
N VAL A 342 44.19 -15.55 26.77
CA VAL A 342 45.35 -15.41 25.86
C VAL A 342 46.00 -16.77 25.72
N VAL A 343 45.97 -17.30 24.49
CA VAL A 343 46.59 -18.57 24.10
C VAL A 343 47.75 -18.27 23.17
N ASP A 344 48.93 -18.72 23.56
CA ASP A 344 50.14 -18.74 22.75
C ASP A 344 50.24 -20.10 22.07
N PHE A 345 50.52 -20.13 20.76
CA PHE A 345 50.73 -21.42 20.09
C PHE A 345 51.85 -21.40 19.06
N ASP A 346 52.62 -22.49 19.10
CA ASP A 346 53.74 -22.79 18.23
C ASP A 346 53.67 -24.28 17.81
N SER A 347 54.68 -25.10 18.14
CA SER A 347 54.62 -26.56 18.10
C SER A 347 53.54 -27.13 19.04
N SER A 348 53.22 -26.40 20.11
CA SER A 348 52.22 -26.72 21.14
C SER A 348 51.38 -25.48 21.47
N ALA A 349 50.43 -25.57 22.40
CA ALA A 349 49.67 -24.40 22.86
C ALA A 349 49.78 -24.24 24.37
N ILE A 350 49.99 -23.01 24.82
CA ILE A 350 50.15 -22.63 26.22
C ILE A 350 49.12 -21.55 26.56
N LEU A 351 48.42 -21.73 27.69
CA LEU A 351 47.51 -20.73 28.21
C LEU A 351 48.32 -19.69 29.00
N LEU A 352 48.42 -18.47 28.47
CA LEU A 352 49.13 -17.37 29.14
C LEU A 352 48.24 -16.58 30.09
N SER A 353 46.92 -16.58 29.83
CA SER A 353 45.90 -16.06 30.75
C SER A 353 44.63 -16.89 30.63
N GLU A 354 44.08 -17.29 31.78
CA GLU A 354 42.68 -17.71 31.89
C GLU A 354 41.73 -16.54 31.57
N LEU A 355 40.43 -16.84 31.48
CA LEU A 355 39.39 -15.84 31.26
C LEU A 355 39.40 -14.79 32.37
N THR A 356 39.51 -13.52 31.98
CA THR A 356 39.44 -12.38 32.90
C THR A 356 39.00 -11.13 32.16
N SER A 357 38.33 -10.22 32.88
CA SER A 357 38.03 -8.87 32.41
C SER A 357 39.13 -7.85 32.78
N ASP A 358 40.14 -8.26 33.54
CA ASP A 358 41.27 -7.40 33.91
C ASP A 358 42.21 -7.18 32.71
N LYS A 359 42.05 -6.00 32.08
CA LYS A 359 42.85 -5.57 30.93
C LYS A 359 44.35 -5.56 31.21
N ASN A 360 44.80 -5.33 32.45
CA ASN A 360 46.22 -5.36 32.78
C ASN A 360 46.76 -6.80 32.79
N VAL A 361 45.99 -7.76 33.30
CA VAL A 361 46.36 -9.19 33.26
C VAL A 361 46.47 -9.66 31.82
N LEU A 362 45.51 -9.30 30.97
CA LEU A 362 45.52 -9.64 29.54
C LEU A 362 46.72 -9.01 28.81
N ASN A 363 46.98 -7.73 29.02
CA ASN A 363 48.12 -7.05 28.40
C ASN A 363 49.46 -7.68 28.81
N ASN A 364 49.63 -8.01 30.10
CA ASN A 364 50.81 -8.69 30.62
C ASN A 364 50.96 -10.12 30.08
N ALA A 365 49.85 -10.82 29.80
CA ALA A 365 49.88 -12.12 29.16
C ALA A 365 50.29 -12.03 27.68
N ILE A 366 49.74 -11.05 26.94
CA ILE A 366 50.13 -10.78 25.54
C ILE A 366 51.63 -10.47 25.42
N ASP A 367 52.21 -9.76 26.38
CA ASP A 367 53.65 -9.45 26.37
C ASP A 367 54.53 -10.70 26.38
N LYS A 368 54.05 -11.80 26.98
CA LYS A 368 54.76 -13.08 27.10
C LYS A 368 54.70 -13.96 25.86
N VAL A 369 53.84 -13.65 24.87
CA VAL A 369 53.79 -14.37 23.59
C VAL A 369 55.18 -14.35 22.95
N ASP A 370 55.73 -15.49 22.56
CA ASP A 370 57.09 -15.54 22.01
C ASP A 370 57.11 -15.67 20.47
N SER A 371 58.27 -16.02 19.91
CA SER A 371 58.48 -16.21 18.46
C SER A 371 59.43 -17.40 18.22
N SER A 372 59.07 -18.59 18.72
CA SER A 372 59.86 -19.83 18.64
C SER A 372 59.02 -21.06 18.25
N GLY A 373 59.66 -22.15 17.82
CA GLY A 373 58.95 -23.39 17.48
C GLY A 373 58.33 -23.46 16.07
N GLY A 374 57.58 -24.54 15.80
CA GLY A 374 56.80 -24.74 14.57
C GLY A 374 55.39 -24.14 14.65
N THR A 375 54.48 -24.54 13.76
CA THR A 375 53.12 -23.97 13.68
C THR A 375 52.05 -25.07 13.78
N ASN A 376 51.30 -25.11 14.89
CA ASN A 376 50.24 -26.09 15.17
C ASN A 376 48.91 -25.39 15.49
N ILE A 377 48.20 -24.99 14.44
CA ILE A 377 46.92 -24.29 14.53
C ILE A 377 45.88 -25.09 15.34
N GLY A 378 45.88 -26.43 15.18
CA GLY A 378 44.97 -27.32 15.90
C GLY A 378 45.15 -27.26 17.42
N ALA A 379 46.40 -27.14 17.91
CA ALA A 379 46.67 -27.00 19.33
C ALA A 379 46.11 -25.69 19.89
N GLY A 380 46.33 -24.57 19.18
CA GLY A 380 45.82 -23.25 19.59
C GLY A 380 44.29 -23.19 19.66
N ILE A 381 43.60 -23.66 18.62
CA ILE A 381 42.13 -23.72 18.59
C ILE A 381 41.61 -24.69 19.65
N SER A 382 42.22 -25.87 19.82
CA SER A 382 41.77 -26.85 20.82
C SER A 382 41.85 -26.30 22.24
N LEU A 383 42.94 -25.61 22.59
CA LEU A 383 43.09 -25.01 23.93
C LEU A 383 42.11 -23.84 24.12
N SER A 384 41.93 -23.01 23.10
CA SER A 384 40.94 -21.94 23.08
C SER A 384 39.51 -22.45 23.31
N LEU A 385 39.10 -23.51 22.60
CA LEU A 385 37.79 -24.15 22.80
C LEU A 385 37.65 -24.72 24.21
N ASN A 386 38.68 -25.35 24.77
CA ASN A 386 38.63 -25.87 26.13
C ASN A 386 38.39 -24.76 27.16
N GLN A 387 38.88 -23.55 26.90
CA GLN A 387 38.68 -22.41 27.79
C GLN A 387 37.27 -21.82 27.72
N ILE A 388 36.67 -21.75 26.53
CA ILE A 388 35.45 -20.95 26.32
C ILE A 388 34.20 -21.77 26.02
N SER A 389 34.31 -23.00 25.50
CA SER A 389 33.15 -23.77 25.00
C SER A 389 32.05 -23.98 26.05
N ASN A 390 32.42 -24.15 27.33
CA ASN A 390 31.48 -24.44 28.41
C ASN A 390 30.83 -23.18 29.02
N GLU A 391 31.29 -21.98 28.64
CA GLU A 391 30.71 -20.76 29.17
C GLU A 391 29.23 -20.67 28.78
N GLN A 392 28.41 -20.42 29.81
CA GLN A 392 26.97 -20.28 29.71
C GLN A 392 26.61 -18.80 29.71
N ASN A 393 25.54 -18.46 29.01
CA ASN A 393 25.10 -17.08 28.91
C ASN A 393 26.20 -16.10 28.47
N SER A 394 27.03 -16.53 27.52
CA SER A 394 28.06 -15.72 26.86
C SER A 394 27.99 -15.88 25.34
N ALA A 395 28.46 -14.85 24.62
CA ALA A 395 28.78 -14.95 23.20
C ALA A 395 30.27 -15.28 23.05
N LYS A 396 30.59 -16.37 22.34
CA LYS A 396 31.89 -17.03 22.41
C LYS A 396 32.65 -16.91 21.10
N TYR A 397 33.84 -16.32 21.15
CA TYR A 397 34.65 -16.05 19.97
C TYR A 397 36.08 -16.55 20.14
N ILE A 398 36.66 -17.07 19.06
CA ILE A 398 38.10 -17.30 18.94
C ILE A 398 38.64 -16.34 17.89
N ILE A 399 39.72 -15.63 18.22
CA ILE A 399 40.48 -14.85 17.25
C ILE A 399 41.81 -15.57 17.05
N LEU A 400 41.93 -16.28 15.93
CA LEU A 400 43.13 -16.97 15.51
C LEU A 400 43.97 -16.04 14.63
N LEU A 401 45.24 -15.83 14.99
CA LEU A 401 46.21 -15.12 14.15
C LEU A 401 47.39 -16.04 13.86
N THR A 402 47.78 -16.20 12.59
CA THR A 402 48.90 -17.04 12.15
C THR A 402 49.60 -16.49 10.92
N ASP A 403 50.89 -16.76 10.74
CA ASP A 403 51.69 -16.35 9.57
C ASP A 403 52.15 -17.52 8.68
N GLY A 404 51.70 -18.74 8.97
CA GLY A 404 52.14 -19.96 8.29
C GLY A 404 51.05 -21.00 8.03
N ASP A 405 51.47 -22.11 7.43
CA ASP A 405 50.68 -23.33 7.26
C ASP A 405 50.99 -24.28 8.43
N GLY A 406 49.96 -24.65 9.19
CA GLY A 406 50.09 -25.44 10.40
C GLY A 406 49.16 -26.64 10.44
N SER A 407 49.49 -27.64 11.25
CA SER A 407 48.65 -28.84 11.39
C SER A 407 47.27 -28.49 11.97
N TYR A 408 46.21 -28.99 11.32
CA TYR A 408 44.83 -28.77 11.76
C TYR A 408 43.96 -30.03 11.57
N ASP A 409 43.07 -30.29 12.52
CA ASP A 409 42.04 -31.33 12.44
C ASP A 409 40.66 -30.67 12.27
N ASN A 410 39.97 -31.00 11.18
CA ASN A 410 38.64 -30.50 10.84
C ASN A 410 37.57 -30.83 11.91
N SER A 411 37.80 -31.81 12.79
CA SER A 411 36.90 -32.11 13.91
C SER A 411 36.76 -30.92 14.89
N LEU A 412 37.78 -30.07 14.98
CA LEU A 412 37.76 -28.86 15.82
C LEU A 412 36.79 -27.81 15.31
N THR A 413 36.64 -27.68 13.99
CA THR A 413 35.64 -26.76 13.40
C THR A 413 34.23 -27.19 13.80
N GLN A 414 33.94 -28.49 13.73
CA GLN A 414 32.64 -29.00 14.13
C GLN A 414 32.39 -28.81 15.63
N LYS A 415 33.39 -29.07 16.47
CA LYS A 415 33.29 -28.81 17.92
C LYS A 415 32.98 -27.34 18.23
N ALA A 416 33.54 -26.40 17.47
CA ALA A 416 33.23 -24.98 17.61
C ALA A 416 31.77 -24.69 17.27
N ILE A 417 31.27 -25.21 16.14
CA ILE A 417 29.85 -25.09 15.73
C ILE A 417 28.93 -25.66 16.81
N ASP A 418 29.18 -26.89 17.26
CA ASP A 418 28.36 -27.58 18.27
C ASP A 418 28.36 -26.85 19.62
N SER A 419 29.43 -26.11 19.91
CA SER A 419 29.57 -25.30 21.14
C SER A 419 29.04 -23.87 20.98
N GLY A 420 28.56 -23.47 19.79
CA GLY A 420 28.16 -22.09 19.50
C GLY A 420 29.33 -21.10 19.58
N VAL A 421 30.52 -21.51 19.16
CA VAL A 421 31.75 -20.69 19.14
C VAL A 421 32.04 -20.26 17.70
N VAL A 422 32.17 -18.95 17.50
CA VAL A 422 32.51 -18.34 16.22
C VAL A 422 34.02 -18.10 16.12
N ILE A 423 34.67 -18.48 15.02
CA ILE A 423 36.12 -18.34 14.86
C ILE A 423 36.44 -17.29 13.79
N TYR A 424 37.14 -16.23 14.18
CA TYR A 424 37.80 -15.30 13.27
C TYR A 424 39.23 -15.75 13.02
N THR A 425 39.66 -15.66 11.76
CA THR A 425 41.01 -16.08 11.37
C THR A 425 41.73 -14.94 10.66
N ILE A 426 42.94 -14.63 11.09
CA ILE A 426 43.79 -13.57 10.55
C ILE A 426 45.07 -14.22 10.01
N GLY A 427 45.24 -14.22 8.69
CA GLY A 427 46.45 -14.70 8.03
C GLY A 427 47.43 -13.56 7.77
N LEU A 428 48.65 -13.67 8.29
CA LEU A 428 49.74 -12.71 8.08
C LEU A 428 50.72 -13.19 7.00
N GLY A 429 50.97 -12.33 6.01
CA GLY A 429 51.90 -12.61 4.92
C GLY A 429 51.33 -13.58 3.88
N ASN A 430 52.20 -14.08 3.00
CA ASN A 430 51.79 -14.86 1.83
C ASN A 430 51.97 -16.38 1.99
N SER A 431 52.56 -16.82 3.12
CA SER A 431 52.86 -18.23 3.39
C SER A 431 51.74 -18.96 4.13
N VAL A 432 50.63 -18.27 4.41
CA VAL A 432 49.47 -18.82 5.13
C VAL A 432 48.60 -19.70 4.22
N ASN A 433 47.97 -20.71 4.82
CA ASN A 433 47.00 -21.54 4.15
C ASN A 433 45.62 -20.85 4.11
N ILE A 434 45.44 -19.97 3.12
CA ILE A 434 44.22 -19.14 2.97
C ILE A 434 42.96 -20.01 2.95
N SER A 435 42.95 -21.08 2.14
CA SER A 435 41.78 -21.95 1.99
C SER A 435 41.36 -22.63 3.29
N LEU A 436 42.31 -22.99 4.15
CA LEU A 436 42.03 -23.55 5.47
C LEU A 436 41.38 -22.51 6.38
N LEU A 437 42.01 -21.33 6.50
CA LEU A 437 41.54 -20.25 7.39
C LEU A 437 40.15 -19.75 6.99
N GLU A 438 39.93 -19.50 5.69
CA GLU A 438 38.61 -19.16 5.14
C GLU A 438 37.56 -20.24 5.45
N SER A 439 37.92 -21.52 5.34
CA SER A 439 36.99 -22.62 5.63
C SER A 439 36.58 -22.66 7.10
N ILE A 440 37.53 -22.47 8.02
CA ILE A 440 37.27 -22.45 9.48
C ILE A 440 36.34 -21.28 9.82
N ALA A 441 36.69 -20.07 9.34
CA ALA A 441 35.92 -18.87 9.63
C ALA A 441 34.50 -18.99 9.09
N LYS A 442 34.33 -19.28 7.80
CA LYS A 442 33.03 -19.36 7.15
C LYS A 442 32.10 -20.39 7.79
N LYS A 443 32.61 -21.58 8.13
CA LYS A 443 31.79 -22.65 8.73
C LYS A 443 31.33 -22.35 10.15
N THR A 444 32.08 -21.55 10.91
CA THR A 444 31.74 -21.19 12.29
C THR A 444 30.96 -19.87 12.38
N GLY A 445 30.70 -19.20 11.26
CA GLY A 445 30.03 -17.89 11.21
C GLY A 445 30.97 -16.70 11.42
N GLY A 446 32.29 -16.91 11.38
CA GLY A 446 33.31 -15.86 11.49
C GLY A 446 33.84 -15.43 10.13
N LYS A 447 34.82 -14.52 10.14
CA LYS A 447 35.42 -13.94 8.93
C LYS A 447 36.93 -14.17 8.86
N TYR A 448 37.42 -14.38 7.64
CA TYR A 448 38.85 -14.41 7.36
C TYR A 448 39.35 -13.01 6.98
N TYR A 449 40.48 -12.62 7.54
CA TYR A 449 41.18 -11.40 7.19
C TYR A 449 42.60 -11.73 6.75
N HIS A 450 43.04 -11.09 5.67
CA HIS A 450 44.41 -11.20 5.16
C HIS A 450 45.19 -9.92 5.45
N ALA A 451 46.26 -10.05 6.22
CA ALA A 451 47.23 -8.99 6.45
C ALA A 451 48.43 -9.24 5.53
N THR A 452 48.63 -8.42 4.52
CA THR A 452 49.81 -8.58 3.64
C THR A 452 51.10 -8.28 4.41
N THR A 453 51.04 -7.33 5.35
CA THR A 453 52.16 -6.93 6.21
C THR A 453 51.71 -6.83 7.68
N ALA A 454 52.68 -6.88 8.60
CA ALA A 454 52.39 -6.76 10.03
C ALA A 454 51.67 -5.44 10.39
N SER A 455 51.92 -4.35 9.65
CA SER A 455 51.24 -3.07 9.84
C SER A 455 49.73 -3.12 9.59
N ASP A 456 49.27 -4.03 8.71
CA ASP A 456 47.84 -4.16 8.37
C ASP A 456 47.03 -4.77 9.53
N LEU A 457 47.70 -5.51 10.44
CA LEU A 457 47.09 -6.18 11.59
C LEU A 457 46.32 -5.20 12.48
N THR A 458 46.84 -3.99 12.68
CA THR A 458 46.19 -3.01 13.56
C THR A 458 44.79 -2.65 13.08
N ASN A 459 44.59 -2.52 11.77
CA ASN A 459 43.27 -2.22 11.21
C ASN A 459 42.38 -3.45 11.25
N ILE A 460 42.90 -4.63 10.91
CA ILE A 460 42.15 -5.89 10.97
C ILE A 460 41.64 -6.20 12.38
N PHE A 461 42.45 -5.98 13.42
CA PHE A 461 41.99 -6.15 14.81
C PHE A 461 40.96 -5.09 15.21
N LYS A 462 41.06 -3.85 14.72
CA LYS A 462 40.00 -2.84 14.93
C LYS A 462 38.70 -3.25 14.25
N GLU A 463 38.76 -3.76 13.02
CA GLU A 463 37.61 -4.26 12.28
C GLU A 463 37.00 -5.47 12.98
N THR A 464 37.81 -6.46 13.36
CA THR A 464 37.39 -7.64 14.13
C THR A 464 36.78 -7.24 15.48
N ALA A 465 37.38 -6.27 16.18
CA ALA A 465 36.85 -5.74 17.44
C ALA A 465 35.50 -5.07 17.24
N GLY A 466 35.37 -4.19 16.25
CA GLY A 466 34.08 -3.57 15.91
C GLY A 466 33.04 -4.63 15.57
N GLU A 467 33.39 -5.57 14.70
CA GLU A 467 32.50 -6.67 14.30
C GLU A 467 32.08 -7.59 15.45
N THR A 468 32.90 -7.80 16.49
CA THR A 468 32.57 -8.70 17.61
C THR A 468 31.90 -7.96 18.77
N ILE A 469 32.34 -6.75 19.08
CA ILE A 469 31.86 -5.97 20.23
C ILE A 469 30.58 -5.22 19.88
N ASP A 470 30.54 -4.54 18.73
CA ASP A 470 29.37 -3.76 18.30
C ASP A 470 28.18 -4.65 17.93
N TYR A 471 28.45 -5.92 17.63
CA TYR A 471 27.42 -6.90 17.29
C TYR A 471 26.57 -7.35 18.49
N GLU A 472 27.04 -7.08 19.72
CA GLU A 472 26.29 -7.32 20.97
C GLU A 472 26.02 -6.02 21.75
N LYS A 473 26.49 -4.87 21.25
CA LYS A 473 26.31 -3.57 21.88
C LYS A 473 25.13 -2.84 21.23
N ASP A 474 24.39 -2.14 22.08
CA ASP A 474 23.17 -1.43 21.77
C ASP A 474 23.23 -0.18 22.65
N THR A 475 23.65 0.94 22.05
CA THR A 475 24.15 2.10 22.80
C THR A 475 23.01 2.95 23.37
N ASP A 476 21.95 3.13 22.61
CA ASP A 476 20.76 3.88 22.98
C ASP A 476 19.61 2.97 23.45
N GLY A 477 19.71 1.65 23.24
CA GLY A 477 18.82 0.67 23.83
C GLY A 477 17.49 0.51 23.09
N ASP A 478 17.43 0.89 21.82
CA ASP A 478 16.24 0.84 20.98
C ASP A 478 15.93 -0.58 20.44
N GLY A 479 16.91 -1.49 20.52
CA GLY A 479 16.83 -2.87 20.05
C GLY A 479 17.63 -3.17 18.77
N ILE A 480 18.21 -2.17 18.11
CA ILE A 480 19.14 -2.35 16.99
C ILE A 480 20.58 -2.31 17.53
N LYS A 481 21.41 -3.27 17.10
CA LYS A 481 22.81 -3.30 17.54
C LYS A 481 23.66 -2.29 16.77
N ASP A 482 24.62 -1.66 17.45
CA ASP A 482 25.57 -0.68 16.89
C ASP A 482 26.21 -1.20 15.57
N TYR A 483 26.48 -2.51 15.48
CA TYR A 483 26.99 -3.15 14.26
C TYR A 483 26.06 -2.95 13.07
N TYR A 484 24.76 -3.18 13.27
CA TYR A 484 23.75 -3.06 12.22
C TYR A 484 23.53 -1.61 11.83
N GLU A 485 23.43 -0.71 12.79
CA GLU A 485 23.25 0.73 12.52
C GLU A 485 24.39 1.32 11.68
N LYS A 486 25.64 0.91 11.93
CA LYS A 486 26.78 1.30 11.07
C LYS A 486 26.64 0.76 9.64
N LEU A 487 26.10 -0.45 9.48
CA LEU A 487 25.83 -1.01 8.15
C LEU A 487 24.68 -0.30 7.46
N ILE A 488 23.63 0.06 8.20
CA ILE A 488 22.49 0.88 7.74
C ILE A 488 23.01 2.23 7.24
N ALA A 489 23.72 2.98 8.09
CA ALA A 489 24.28 4.29 7.78
C ALA A 489 25.28 4.27 6.60
N SER A 490 26.01 3.17 6.40
CA SER A 490 26.90 2.99 5.24
C SER A 490 26.18 2.56 3.95
N GLY A 491 24.89 2.21 4.04
CA GLY A 491 24.09 1.66 2.94
C GLY A 491 24.47 0.24 2.53
N LYS A 492 25.18 -0.50 3.39
CA LYS A 492 25.54 -1.91 3.17
C LYS A 492 24.45 -2.87 3.64
N LEU A 493 23.68 -2.48 4.65
CA LEU A 493 22.46 -3.17 5.08
C LEU A 493 21.27 -2.32 4.62
N THR A 494 20.41 -2.92 3.80
CA THR A 494 19.25 -2.25 3.19
C THR A 494 17.97 -3.01 3.53
N GLY A 495 16.83 -2.43 3.18
CA GLY A 495 15.59 -3.18 3.05
C GLY A 495 15.68 -4.25 1.95
N PHE A 496 14.68 -5.12 1.91
CA PHE A 496 14.57 -6.24 0.97
C PHE A 496 14.48 -5.84 -0.51
N ASN A 497 13.96 -4.64 -0.76
CA ASN A 497 13.84 -4.02 -2.07
C ASN A 497 15.08 -3.19 -2.45
N GLY A 498 16.10 -3.13 -1.58
CA GLY A 498 17.30 -2.33 -1.76
C GLY A 498 17.18 -0.87 -1.27
N LYS A 499 16.03 -0.47 -0.71
CA LYS A 499 15.86 0.86 -0.08
C LYS A 499 16.85 1.02 1.07
N LYS A 500 17.49 2.17 1.11
CA LYS A 500 18.45 2.54 2.14
C LYS A 500 17.74 3.35 3.22
N TYR A 501 18.13 3.09 4.46
CA TYR A 501 17.62 3.77 5.64
C TYR A 501 18.79 4.37 6.42
N TYR A 502 18.48 5.19 7.40
CA TYR A 502 19.43 5.75 8.34
C TYR A 502 18.92 5.54 9.78
N THR A 503 19.81 5.24 10.71
CA THR A 503 19.56 5.27 12.15
C THR A 503 20.77 5.92 12.81
N ASP A 504 20.60 6.50 13.99
CA ASP A 504 21.70 7.06 14.77
C ASP A 504 21.85 6.30 16.09
N MET A 505 22.95 5.56 16.23
CA MET A 505 23.28 4.73 17.39
C MET A 505 23.40 5.47 18.75
N TYR A 506 23.20 6.79 18.78
CA TYR A 506 23.14 7.58 20.01
C TYR A 506 21.76 8.19 20.26
N LYS A 507 20.77 7.89 19.40
CA LYS A 507 19.43 8.45 19.40
C LYS A 507 18.44 7.34 19.06
N SER A 508 17.80 6.82 20.11
CA SER A 508 16.86 5.69 20.03
C SER A 508 15.62 5.87 19.15
N ASP A 509 15.35 7.09 18.68
CA ASP A 509 14.19 7.50 17.86
C ASP A 509 14.72 8.55 16.88
N THR A 510 15.02 8.15 15.65
CA THR A 510 15.82 8.92 14.68
C THR A 510 15.06 10.10 14.11
N ASP A 511 13.75 9.99 13.86
CA ASP A 511 12.94 11.07 13.31
C ASP A 511 12.19 11.91 14.38
N GLY A 512 12.08 11.39 15.60
CA GLY A 512 11.43 12.04 16.73
C GLY A 512 9.91 11.98 16.66
N ASP A 513 9.31 10.91 16.13
CA ASP A 513 7.85 10.71 16.11
C ASP A 513 7.32 10.04 17.40
N GLY A 514 8.21 9.46 18.23
CA GLY A 514 7.89 8.78 19.47
C GLY A 514 7.93 7.25 19.41
N ILE A 515 8.24 6.65 18.26
CA ILE A 515 8.59 5.25 18.10
C ILE A 515 10.12 5.11 18.11
N GLU A 516 10.62 4.04 18.72
CA GLU A 516 12.07 3.75 18.72
C GLU A 516 12.45 3.00 17.44
N ASP A 517 13.62 3.27 16.84
CA ASP A 517 14.00 2.70 15.53
C ASP A 517 13.92 1.16 15.53
N GLY A 518 14.27 0.50 16.64
CA GLY A 518 14.17 -0.97 16.78
C GLY A 518 12.74 -1.54 16.89
N LYS A 519 11.73 -0.68 17.07
CA LYS A 519 10.30 -1.03 16.89
C LYS A 519 9.85 -0.78 15.45
N GLU A 520 10.39 0.25 14.82
CA GLU A 520 10.12 0.61 13.42
C GLU A 520 10.74 -0.37 12.44
N MET A 521 11.88 -0.97 12.77
CA MET A 521 12.51 -1.98 11.94
C MET A 521 13.22 -3.06 12.74
N LYS A 522 13.40 -4.22 12.08
CA LYS A 522 14.16 -5.34 12.62
C LYS A 522 15.10 -5.90 11.57
N VAL A 523 16.32 -6.20 12.00
CA VAL A 523 17.22 -7.00 11.19
C VAL A 523 16.75 -8.45 11.25
N ILE A 524 16.50 -9.05 10.09
CA ILE A 524 16.07 -10.45 9.98
C ILE A 524 16.93 -11.19 8.98
N THR A 525 16.95 -12.53 9.09
CA THR A 525 17.48 -13.41 8.06
C THR A 525 16.36 -14.28 7.51
N SER A 526 16.09 -14.16 6.22
CA SER A 526 15.12 -14.99 5.50
C SER A 526 15.66 -15.33 4.11
N TYR A 527 15.30 -16.49 3.57
CA TYR A 527 15.82 -17.01 2.29
C TYR A 527 17.36 -16.94 2.16
N GLY A 528 18.08 -17.09 3.28
CA GLY A 528 19.55 -17.03 3.32
C GLY A 528 20.15 -15.62 3.19
N ARG A 529 19.32 -14.56 3.25
CA ARG A 529 19.74 -13.15 3.15
C ARG A 529 19.43 -12.42 4.45
N THR A 530 20.30 -11.52 4.87
CA THR A 530 20.09 -10.65 6.03
C THR A 530 19.77 -9.24 5.56
N TYR A 531 18.64 -8.69 5.98
CA TYR A 531 18.11 -7.39 5.56
C TYR A 531 17.22 -6.77 6.63
N LEU A 532 16.79 -5.52 6.40
CA LEU A 532 15.85 -4.81 7.26
C LEU A 532 14.41 -5.19 6.89
N LYS A 533 13.68 -5.75 7.84
CA LYS A 533 12.22 -5.78 7.82
C LYS A 533 11.71 -4.51 8.50
N VAL A 534 10.89 -3.75 7.80
CA VAL A 534 10.48 -2.40 8.19
C VAL A 534 8.99 -2.42 8.50
N PHE A 535 8.56 -1.71 9.54
CA PHE A 535 7.18 -1.56 10.01
C PHE A 535 6.72 -0.11 9.91
N SER A 536 7.65 0.83 10.03
CA SER A 536 7.61 2.25 9.66
C SER A 536 9.04 2.69 9.26
N ASP A 537 9.17 3.72 8.44
CA ASP A 537 10.43 4.32 8.01
C ASP A 537 11.00 5.23 9.11
N PRO A 538 12.13 4.89 9.77
CA PRO A 538 12.68 5.65 10.90
C PRO A 538 13.22 7.03 10.53
N ASN A 539 13.06 7.43 9.28
CA ASN A 539 13.51 8.71 8.76
C ASN A 539 12.35 9.65 8.48
N LEU A 540 11.11 9.19 8.67
CA LEU A 540 9.88 9.89 8.32
C LEU A 540 8.81 9.63 9.37
N LYS A 541 8.35 10.71 10.01
CA LYS A 541 7.30 10.62 11.05
C LYS A 541 5.95 10.08 10.57
N ASP A 542 5.76 10.13 9.26
CA ASP A 542 4.61 9.68 8.50
C ASP A 542 5.21 8.98 7.28
N SER A 543 5.26 7.66 7.35
CA SER A 543 6.07 6.80 6.50
C SER A 543 5.51 6.62 5.10
N ASP A 544 4.19 6.66 4.95
CA ASP A 544 3.50 6.56 3.68
C ASP A 544 2.89 7.90 3.20
N TYR A 545 2.98 8.94 4.02
CA TYR A 545 2.49 10.29 3.79
C TYR A 545 0.97 10.42 3.76
N ASP A 546 0.21 9.49 4.33
CA ASP A 546 -1.25 9.50 4.34
C ASP A 546 -1.87 10.55 5.28
N GLY A 547 -1.03 11.19 6.10
CA GLY A 547 -1.39 12.27 7.01
C GLY A 547 -1.58 11.82 8.46
N TYR A 548 -1.42 10.53 8.75
CA TYR A 548 -1.27 10.02 10.11
C TYR A 548 0.21 9.85 10.45
N LEU A 549 0.59 10.21 11.69
CA LEU A 549 1.93 9.84 12.16
C LEU A 549 1.97 8.34 12.42
N ASP A 550 3.14 7.73 12.25
CA ASP A 550 3.32 6.29 12.39
C ASP A 550 2.91 5.78 13.78
N SER A 551 3.12 6.61 14.82
CA SER A 551 2.69 6.35 16.21
C SER A 551 1.18 6.20 16.41
N ASP A 552 0.36 6.72 15.48
CA ASP A 552 -1.09 6.65 15.52
C ASP A 552 -1.71 5.92 14.31
N ASP A 553 -0.88 5.49 13.36
CA ASP A 553 -1.31 4.68 12.22
C ASP A 553 -1.22 3.18 12.52
N ASN A 554 -2.27 2.45 12.13
CA ASN A 554 -2.31 1.00 12.23
C ASN A 554 -1.62 0.31 11.04
N ASN A 555 -1.40 1.00 9.91
CA ASN A 555 -0.69 0.46 8.76
C ASN A 555 0.32 1.46 8.16
N PRO A 556 1.41 1.83 8.87
CA PRO A 556 2.33 2.92 8.49
C PRO A 556 3.04 2.80 7.13
N LEU A 557 2.86 1.70 6.41
CA LEU A 557 3.52 1.43 5.13
C LEU A 557 2.52 1.36 3.96
N LYS A 558 1.25 1.66 4.23
CA LYS A 558 0.17 1.56 3.25
C LYS A 558 -0.79 2.72 3.44
N TRP A 559 -0.82 3.59 2.44
CA TRP A 559 -1.65 4.78 2.41
C TRP A 559 -3.10 4.47 2.76
N ASN A 560 -3.55 4.94 3.93
CA ASN A 560 -4.95 4.88 4.33
C ASN A 560 -5.59 6.23 4.00
N ILE A 561 -6.72 6.22 3.29
CA ILE A 561 -7.40 7.49 2.97
C ILE A 561 -7.81 8.20 4.27
N SER A 562 -7.20 9.35 4.50
CA SER A 562 -7.43 10.17 5.70
C SER A 562 -8.48 11.25 5.47
N ASP A 563 -8.95 11.86 6.56
CA ASP A 563 -9.83 13.03 6.48
C ASP A 563 -9.16 14.19 5.70
N ARG A 564 -7.83 14.33 5.83
CA ARG A 564 -7.03 15.30 5.08
C ARG A 564 -7.18 15.09 3.58
N ASP A 565 -7.07 13.85 3.10
CA ASP A 565 -7.17 13.52 1.68
C ASP A 565 -8.57 13.80 1.13
N LEU A 566 -9.62 13.52 1.92
CA LEU A 566 -11.01 13.75 1.52
C LEU A 566 -11.37 15.24 1.46
N VAL A 567 -10.87 16.06 2.40
CA VAL A 567 -10.99 17.52 2.30
C VAL A 567 -10.25 18.01 1.06
N MET A 568 -9.04 17.53 0.85
CA MET A 568 -8.19 17.93 -0.26
C MET A 568 -8.82 17.63 -1.61
N ALA A 569 -9.29 16.39 -1.82
CA ALA A 569 -10.01 16.00 -3.02
C ALA A 569 -11.27 16.86 -3.23
N SER A 570 -12.03 17.16 -2.16
CA SER A 570 -13.17 18.06 -2.23
C SER A 570 -12.77 19.47 -2.64
N SER A 571 -11.71 20.06 -2.08
CA SER A 571 -11.24 21.40 -2.42
C SER A 571 -10.73 21.49 -3.85
N ILE A 572 -9.84 20.56 -4.24
CA ILE A 572 -9.24 20.52 -5.58
C ILE A 572 -10.32 20.35 -6.66
N SER A 573 -11.42 19.66 -6.37
CA SER A 573 -12.55 19.50 -7.31
C SER A 573 -13.21 20.82 -7.75
N TYR A 574 -12.93 21.96 -7.09
CA TYR A 574 -13.36 23.30 -7.52
C TYR A 574 -12.49 23.90 -8.63
N SER A 575 -11.34 23.31 -8.92
CA SER A 575 -10.50 23.65 -10.07
C SER A 575 -10.86 22.78 -11.28
N PHE A 576 -10.72 23.28 -12.51
CA PHE A 576 -10.84 22.42 -13.70
C PHE A 576 -9.63 21.49 -13.80
N ILE A 577 -9.87 20.18 -13.77
CA ILE A 577 -8.82 19.16 -13.80
C ILE A 577 -9.06 18.22 -14.99
N PRO A 578 -8.13 18.17 -15.96
CA PRO A 578 -8.18 17.18 -17.02
C PRO A 578 -7.98 15.75 -16.49
N SER A 579 -8.67 14.77 -17.08
CA SER A 579 -8.31 13.35 -16.89
C SER A 579 -6.87 13.09 -17.34
N GLY A 580 -6.17 12.22 -16.61
CA GLY A 580 -4.75 11.92 -16.75
C GLY A 580 -3.82 12.84 -15.95
N SER A 581 -4.35 13.81 -15.20
CA SER A 581 -3.55 14.71 -14.38
C SER A 581 -2.89 13.97 -13.20
N LYS A 582 -1.62 14.30 -12.91
CA LYS A 582 -0.93 13.86 -11.70
C LYS A 582 -0.83 14.98 -10.68
N LEU A 583 -1.14 14.69 -9.42
CA LEU A 583 -1.21 15.73 -8.38
C LEU A 583 0.17 16.20 -7.92
N ASP A 584 1.20 15.35 -8.03
CA ASP A 584 2.60 15.65 -7.68
C ASP A 584 3.35 16.50 -8.73
N SER A 585 2.66 17.01 -9.75
CA SER A 585 3.27 17.83 -10.80
C SER A 585 3.30 19.33 -10.45
N LEU A 586 4.52 19.87 -10.26
CA LEU A 586 4.88 21.24 -9.84
C LEU A 586 4.54 22.36 -10.87
N SER A 587 3.53 22.17 -11.72
CA SER A 587 3.18 23.14 -12.78
C SER A 587 1.69 23.40 -12.87
N THR A 588 0.95 23.22 -11.78
CA THR A 588 -0.51 23.18 -11.77
C THR A 588 -1.08 24.22 -10.81
N ASN A 589 -2.26 24.75 -11.13
CA ASN A 589 -2.88 25.82 -10.34
C ASN A 589 -3.25 25.37 -8.91
N TRP A 590 -3.41 24.06 -8.67
CA TRP A 590 -3.75 23.50 -7.35
C TRP A 590 -2.55 23.32 -6.42
N GLU A 591 -1.30 23.43 -6.89
CA GLU A 591 -0.13 23.38 -6.02
C GLU A 591 -0.19 24.45 -4.92
N ASN A 592 -0.58 25.67 -5.28
CA ASN A 592 -0.75 26.76 -4.32
C ASN A 592 -1.90 26.48 -3.34
N GLU A 593 -2.98 25.86 -3.82
CA GLU A 593 -4.14 25.48 -2.99
C GLU A 593 -3.75 24.45 -1.94
N ILE A 594 -2.96 23.44 -2.32
CA ILE A 594 -2.47 22.39 -1.39
C ILE A 594 -1.45 22.98 -0.43
N ASN A 595 -0.36 23.58 -0.94
CA ASN A 595 0.75 24.03 -0.11
C ASN A 595 0.40 25.22 0.80
N SER A 596 -0.52 26.10 0.39
CA SER A 596 -0.90 27.29 1.17
C SER A 596 -2.27 27.18 1.84
N GLY A 597 -3.23 26.49 1.23
CA GLY A 597 -4.61 26.39 1.72
C GLY A 597 -4.77 25.47 2.93
N PHE A 598 -3.84 24.54 3.13
CA PHE A 598 -3.85 23.59 4.26
C PHE A 598 -2.87 23.98 5.37
N HIS A 599 -2.39 25.23 5.43
CA HIS A 599 -1.53 25.75 6.51
C HIS A 599 -0.29 24.88 6.82
N GLY A 600 0.27 24.20 5.82
CA GLY A 600 1.43 23.31 5.97
C GLY A 600 1.12 21.91 6.50
N LEU A 601 -0.15 21.52 6.56
CA LEU A 601 -0.62 20.18 6.96
C LEU A 601 -0.76 19.21 5.78
N ALA A 602 -0.58 19.72 4.55
CA ALA A 602 -0.46 18.93 3.34
C ALA A 602 0.59 19.58 2.44
N ASN A 603 1.38 18.76 1.78
CA ASN A 603 2.36 19.20 0.78
C ASN A 603 2.12 18.47 -0.54
N VAL A 604 2.20 19.19 -1.66
CA VAL A 604 2.08 18.55 -2.99
C VAL A 604 3.09 17.43 -3.21
N ASN A 605 4.26 17.49 -2.57
CA ASN A 605 5.32 16.47 -2.69
C ASN A 605 5.00 15.18 -1.93
N GLU A 606 4.05 15.21 -1.00
CA GLU A 606 3.53 14.03 -0.27
C GLU A 606 2.54 13.25 -1.17
N LEU A 607 1.92 13.90 -2.15
CA LEU A 607 0.88 13.33 -3.01
C LEU A 607 1.41 12.54 -4.20
N LYS A 608 2.61 11.98 -4.09
CA LYS A 608 3.17 11.14 -5.16
C LYS A 608 2.27 9.93 -5.41
N GLY A 609 2.18 9.54 -6.67
CA GLY A 609 1.32 8.44 -7.10
C GLY A 609 -0.18 8.78 -7.22
N TRP A 610 -0.65 9.92 -6.70
CA TRP A 610 -2.03 10.38 -6.90
C TRP A 610 -2.27 10.83 -8.34
N SER A 611 -3.39 10.39 -8.92
CA SER A 611 -3.81 10.76 -10.27
C SER A 611 -5.31 10.96 -10.39
N VAL A 612 -5.72 11.81 -11.33
CA VAL A 612 -7.11 11.94 -11.76
C VAL A 612 -7.28 11.10 -13.02
N PHE A 613 -8.13 10.07 -12.97
CA PHE A 613 -8.29 9.15 -14.09
C PHE A 613 -9.60 9.35 -14.86
N ASP A 614 -10.59 10.00 -14.26
CA ASP A 614 -11.82 10.39 -14.95
C ASP A 614 -12.43 11.65 -14.35
N THR A 615 -13.08 12.44 -15.19
CA THR A 615 -13.81 13.63 -14.79
C THR A 615 -15.09 13.76 -15.60
N TRP A 616 -16.12 14.32 -14.97
CA TRP A 616 -17.38 14.60 -15.64
C TRP A 616 -17.86 16.00 -15.31
N TYR A 617 -18.37 16.70 -16.32
CA TYR A 617 -18.81 18.09 -16.23
C TYR A 617 -20.18 18.25 -16.87
N ALA A 618 -21.17 18.70 -16.10
CA ALA A 618 -22.48 19.07 -16.63
C ALA A 618 -22.50 20.53 -17.11
N LYS A 619 -23.27 20.80 -18.19
CA LYS A 619 -23.74 22.17 -18.48
C LYS A 619 -24.62 22.62 -17.32
N GLY A 620 -24.11 23.55 -16.50
CA GLY A 620 -24.78 23.98 -15.26
C GLY A 620 -23.84 24.07 -14.06
N GLY A 621 -22.63 23.48 -14.14
CA GLY A 621 -21.55 23.66 -13.17
C GLY A 621 -21.31 22.50 -12.19
N LEU A 622 -21.99 21.36 -12.34
CA LEU A 622 -21.64 20.13 -11.63
C LEU A 622 -20.31 19.62 -12.19
N GLN A 623 -19.36 19.37 -11.29
CA GLN A 623 -18.09 18.74 -11.63
C GLN A 623 -17.87 17.56 -10.69
N LEU A 624 -17.56 16.41 -11.29
CA LEU A 624 -17.22 15.17 -10.59
C LEU A 624 -15.79 14.79 -10.98
N VAL A 625 -14.99 14.45 -9.98
CA VAL A 625 -13.59 14.11 -10.18
C VAL A 625 -13.29 12.78 -9.49
N ALA A 626 -12.79 11.81 -10.24
CA ALA A 626 -12.34 10.53 -9.70
C ALA A 626 -10.81 10.54 -9.56
N PHE A 627 -10.35 10.60 -8.32
CA PHE A 627 -8.96 10.48 -7.93
C PHE A 627 -8.63 9.01 -7.63
N LYS A 628 -7.40 8.60 -7.92
CA LYS A 628 -6.88 7.27 -7.65
C LYS A 628 -5.50 7.36 -7.01
N LYS A 629 -5.29 6.53 -5.97
CA LYS A 629 -4.01 6.23 -5.33
C LYS A 629 -4.04 4.77 -4.87
N ASP A 630 -3.08 3.99 -5.34
CA ASP A 630 -2.93 2.57 -5.00
C ASP A 630 -4.23 1.77 -5.21
N ASP A 631 -4.79 1.19 -4.15
CA ASP A 631 -6.06 0.46 -4.15
C ASP A 631 -7.29 1.33 -3.84
N ASN A 632 -7.12 2.65 -3.74
CA ASN A 632 -8.16 3.58 -3.34
C ASN A 632 -8.62 4.50 -4.49
N ILE A 633 -9.93 4.77 -4.53
CA ILE A 633 -10.56 5.75 -5.42
C ILE A 633 -11.39 6.72 -4.58
N ILE A 634 -11.14 8.02 -4.75
CA ILE A 634 -11.98 9.09 -4.18
C ILE A 634 -12.80 9.72 -5.30
N ILE A 635 -14.12 9.75 -5.16
CA ILE A 635 -15.03 10.52 -6.01
C ILE A 635 -15.37 11.83 -5.28
N ALA A 636 -14.86 12.95 -5.80
CA ALA A 636 -15.15 14.27 -5.26
C ALA A 636 -16.25 14.96 -6.07
N CYS A 637 -17.24 15.48 -5.36
CA CYS A 637 -18.39 16.18 -5.92
C CYS A 637 -18.28 17.67 -5.66
N ARG A 638 -18.28 18.47 -6.73
CA ARG A 638 -18.37 19.92 -6.69
C ARG A 638 -19.77 20.37 -7.07
N GLY A 639 -20.45 21.07 -6.16
CA GLY A 639 -21.70 21.76 -6.44
C GLY A 639 -21.50 23.05 -7.25
N THR A 640 -22.54 23.50 -7.96
CA THR A 640 -22.48 24.63 -8.90
C THR A 640 -22.11 25.97 -8.26
N GLU A 641 -21.23 26.73 -8.92
CA GLU A 641 -21.01 28.17 -8.70
C GLU A 641 -21.23 28.95 -10.01
N GLU A 642 -22.47 29.21 -10.41
CA GLU A 642 -22.76 30.21 -11.45
C GLU A 642 -23.73 31.29 -10.97
N LYS A 643 -23.30 32.55 -11.13
CA LYS A 643 -24.03 33.80 -10.83
C LYS A 643 -25.23 34.08 -11.76
N PHE A 644 -25.79 33.07 -12.41
CA PHE A 644 -26.85 33.26 -13.41
C PHE A 644 -28.06 32.34 -13.23
N LYS A 645 -28.52 32.12 -11.98
CA LYS A 645 -29.92 31.76 -11.60
C LYS A 645 -30.05 31.65 -10.07
N ASP A 646 -29.50 32.64 -9.38
CA ASP A 646 -29.14 32.62 -7.94
C ASP A 646 -30.30 32.47 -6.92
N TRP A 647 -31.56 32.45 -7.37
CA TRP A 647 -32.71 32.11 -6.51
C TRP A 647 -33.31 30.75 -6.84
N PHE A 648 -33.19 30.27 -8.09
CA PHE A 648 -33.92 29.11 -8.58
C PHE A 648 -33.30 27.80 -8.08
N ASN A 649 -31.97 27.64 -8.20
CA ASN A 649 -31.25 26.47 -7.65
C ASN A 649 -31.04 26.58 -6.14
N ASN A 650 -30.91 27.80 -5.61
CA ASN A 650 -30.72 28.01 -4.17
C ASN A 650 -32.01 27.80 -3.37
N ALA A 651 -33.22 28.03 -3.92
CA ALA A 651 -34.45 27.80 -3.16
C ALA A 651 -34.94 26.33 -3.19
N THR A 652 -34.81 25.63 -4.32
CA THR A 652 -35.14 24.19 -4.43
C THR A 652 -34.20 23.32 -3.60
N THR A 653 -32.90 23.57 -3.70
CA THR A 653 -31.88 22.84 -2.92
C THR A 653 -32.01 23.13 -1.41
N TYR A 654 -32.45 24.34 -1.04
CA TYR A 654 -32.58 24.78 0.36
C TYR A 654 -33.89 24.31 1.03
N PHE A 655 -34.94 24.01 0.25
CA PHE A 655 -36.24 23.60 0.80
C PHE A 655 -36.65 22.15 0.48
N LEU A 656 -36.26 21.59 -0.67
CA LEU A 656 -36.84 20.32 -1.16
C LEU A 656 -35.85 19.15 -1.20
N SER A 657 -34.54 19.36 -0.99
CA SER A 657 -33.51 18.30 -1.10
C SER A 657 -33.53 17.58 -2.47
N ILE A 658 -34.00 18.26 -3.52
CA ILE A 658 -34.00 17.76 -4.89
C ILE A 658 -32.83 18.41 -5.62
N SER A 659 -31.79 17.63 -5.86
CA SER A 659 -30.69 18.03 -6.72
C SER A 659 -30.91 17.36 -8.08
N THR A 660 -31.23 18.15 -9.12
CA THR A 660 -31.30 17.69 -10.53
C THR A 660 -29.97 17.12 -11.03
N GLN A 661 -28.91 17.27 -10.24
CA GLN A 661 -27.55 16.81 -10.48
C GLN A 661 -27.26 15.43 -9.87
N THR A 662 -28.13 14.94 -8.99
CA THR A 662 -27.95 13.67 -8.28
C THR A 662 -27.96 12.47 -9.24
N PRO A 663 -28.87 12.37 -10.22
CA PRO A 663 -28.92 11.23 -11.15
C PRO A 663 -27.62 11.06 -11.94
N ALA A 664 -27.16 12.11 -12.64
CA ALA A 664 -25.91 12.07 -13.39
C ALA A 664 -24.67 11.77 -12.50
N ALA A 665 -24.68 12.19 -11.24
CA ALA A 665 -23.62 11.86 -10.30
C ALA A 665 -23.65 10.39 -9.83
N LYS A 666 -24.85 9.79 -9.67
CA LYS A 666 -24.99 8.35 -9.41
C LYS A 666 -24.42 7.56 -10.59
N ASP A 667 -24.69 8.01 -11.81
CA ASP A 667 -24.26 7.34 -13.05
C ASP A 667 -22.75 7.36 -13.23
N PHE A 668 -22.14 8.53 -13.00
CA PHE A 668 -20.68 8.64 -12.96
C PHE A 668 -20.08 7.68 -11.93
N MET A 669 -20.63 7.63 -10.72
CA MET A 669 -20.15 6.71 -9.70
C MET A 669 -20.31 5.24 -10.10
N LYS A 670 -21.47 4.83 -10.64
CA LYS A 670 -21.71 3.46 -11.12
C LYS A 670 -20.69 3.05 -12.18
N LYS A 671 -20.48 3.89 -13.19
CA LYS A 671 -19.44 3.71 -14.23
C LYS A 671 -18.06 3.52 -13.61
N ILE A 672 -17.68 4.40 -12.68
CA ILE A 672 -16.37 4.37 -12.03
C ILE A 672 -16.20 3.10 -11.18
N MET A 673 -17.21 2.73 -10.40
CA MET A 673 -17.18 1.53 -9.57
C MET A 673 -17.08 0.26 -10.42
N LYS A 674 -17.89 0.09 -11.46
CA LYS A 674 -17.81 -1.08 -12.34
C LYS A 674 -16.45 -1.21 -13.02
N ASN A 675 -15.91 -0.11 -13.55
CA ASN A 675 -14.67 -0.14 -14.32
C ASN A 675 -13.42 -0.33 -13.46
N ASN A 676 -13.54 -0.20 -12.14
CA ASN A 676 -12.43 -0.31 -11.19
C ASN A 676 -12.79 -1.30 -10.08
N LYS A 677 -13.08 -2.56 -10.47
CA LYS A 677 -13.38 -3.63 -9.50
C LYS A 677 -12.22 -3.87 -8.54
N GLY A 678 -12.55 -4.14 -7.28
CA GLY A 678 -11.57 -4.46 -6.23
C GLY A 678 -10.83 -3.24 -5.64
N TYR A 679 -11.28 -2.03 -5.95
CA TYR A 679 -10.80 -0.80 -5.29
C TYR A 679 -11.67 -0.45 -4.08
N ASN A 680 -11.07 0.29 -3.15
CA ASN A 680 -11.72 0.90 -2.01
C ASN A 680 -12.29 2.25 -2.43
N PHE A 681 -13.61 2.42 -2.37
CA PHE A 681 -14.26 3.65 -2.82
C PHE A 681 -14.56 4.58 -1.65
N TYR A 682 -14.27 5.86 -1.88
CA TYR A 682 -14.60 6.96 -0.99
C TYR A 682 -15.35 8.03 -1.78
N VAL A 683 -16.30 8.70 -1.14
CA VAL A 683 -17.03 9.81 -1.75
C VAL A 683 -16.94 11.03 -0.86
N THR A 684 -16.63 12.18 -1.46
CA THR A 684 -16.47 13.44 -0.75
C THR A 684 -17.06 14.63 -1.48
N GLY A 685 -17.38 15.70 -0.74
CA GLY A 685 -17.85 16.96 -1.33
C GLY A 685 -18.13 18.04 -0.31
N HIS A 686 -18.15 19.29 -0.76
CA HIS A 686 -18.42 20.46 0.06
C HIS A 686 -19.73 21.15 -0.32
N SER A 687 -20.49 21.69 0.65
CA SER A 687 -21.74 22.41 0.43
C SER A 687 -22.79 21.58 -0.34
N LEU A 688 -23.28 22.07 -1.49
CA LEU A 688 -24.13 21.30 -2.40
C LEU A 688 -23.43 20.01 -2.90
N GLY A 689 -22.13 20.06 -3.14
CA GLY A 689 -21.33 18.88 -3.50
C GLY A 689 -21.34 17.82 -2.39
N GLY A 690 -21.40 18.23 -1.12
CA GLY A 690 -21.53 17.32 0.02
C GLY A 690 -22.89 16.61 0.06
N HIS A 691 -23.97 17.31 -0.31
CA HIS A 691 -25.29 16.67 -0.43
C HIS A 691 -25.32 15.63 -1.57
N ILE A 692 -24.71 15.95 -2.71
CA ILE A 692 -24.57 15.01 -3.84
C ILE A 692 -23.73 13.80 -3.42
N ALA A 693 -22.58 14.02 -2.77
CA ALA A 693 -21.69 12.98 -2.26
C ALA A 693 -22.41 11.99 -1.34
N TYR A 694 -23.26 12.48 -0.43
CA TYR A 694 -24.08 11.63 0.44
C TYR A 694 -25.03 10.72 -0.35
N ASN A 695 -25.76 11.30 -1.31
CA ASN A 695 -26.75 10.57 -2.10
C ASN A 695 -26.12 9.51 -2.99
N ILE A 696 -25.02 9.83 -3.67
CA ILE A 696 -24.33 8.83 -4.52
C ILE A 696 -23.64 7.78 -3.65
N GLY A 697 -22.99 8.17 -2.55
CA GLY A 697 -22.36 7.20 -1.65
C GLY A 697 -23.34 6.15 -1.11
N ALA A 698 -24.55 6.58 -0.73
CA ALA A 698 -25.62 5.67 -0.26
C ALA A 698 -26.13 4.71 -1.35
N GLU A 699 -25.94 5.05 -2.62
CA GLU A 699 -26.23 4.19 -3.76
C GLU A 699 -25.08 3.20 -4.00
N GLY A 700 -23.84 3.66 -3.92
CA GLY A 700 -22.64 2.85 -4.13
C GLY A 700 -22.47 1.74 -3.09
N ILE A 701 -23.03 1.91 -1.88
CA ILE A 701 -23.13 0.84 -0.87
C ILE A 701 -23.89 -0.39 -1.38
N ASN A 702 -24.87 -0.21 -2.27
CA ASN A 702 -25.65 -1.34 -2.80
C ASN A 702 -24.93 -2.03 -3.97
N TYR A 703 -23.79 -1.50 -4.44
CA TYR A 703 -22.97 -2.10 -5.47
C TYR A 703 -22.08 -3.21 -4.87
N SER A 704 -22.60 -4.43 -4.83
CA SER A 704 -22.02 -5.59 -4.13
C SER A 704 -20.61 -6.01 -4.58
N GLN A 705 -20.18 -5.58 -5.77
CA GLN A 705 -18.87 -5.96 -6.34
C GLN A 705 -17.71 -5.07 -5.88
N ASN A 706 -17.98 -4.00 -5.14
CA ASN A 706 -16.98 -3.08 -4.64
C ASN A 706 -17.25 -2.73 -3.18
N SER A 707 -16.21 -2.33 -2.47
CA SER A 707 -16.34 -1.90 -1.08
C SER A 707 -16.41 -0.37 -1.01
N MET A 708 -17.54 0.17 -0.57
CA MET A 708 -17.68 1.57 -0.19
C MET A 708 -17.12 1.75 1.22
N TYR A 709 -15.93 2.33 1.34
CA TYR A 709 -15.21 2.47 2.61
C TYR A 709 -15.54 3.76 3.36
N GLY A 710 -15.86 4.85 2.65
CA GLY A 710 -16.10 6.12 3.31
C GLY A 710 -16.98 7.09 2.51
N ILE A 711 -17.87 7.78 3.22
CA ILE A 711 -18.66 8.88 2.67
C ILE A 711 -18.48 10.06 3.63
N VAL A 712 -17.76 11.09 3.20
CA VAL A 712 -17.40 12.24 4.05
C VAL A 712 -17.88 13.52 3.38
N THR A 713 -18.62 14.35 4.10
CA THR A 713 -19.24 15.56 3.53
C THR A 713 -18.90 16.76 4.38
N PHE A 714 -18.55 17.88 3.74
CA PHE A 714 -18.18 19.12 4.42
C PHE A 714 -19.26 20.18 4.19
N ASN A 715 -19.83 20.76 5.24
CA ASN A 715 -20.93 21.74 5.14
C ASN A 715 -22.12 21.27 4.25
N GLY A 716 -22.44 19.97 4.24
CA GLY A 716 -23.56 19.44 3.45
C GLY A 716 -24.89 20.11 3.80
N LEU A 717 -25.42 20.90 2.88
CA LEU A 717 -26.73 21.56 3.03
C LEU A 717 -27.83 20.49 3.23
N GLY A 718 -28.68 20.66 4.24
CA GLY A 718 -29.74 19.71 4.63
C GLY A 718 -29.36 18.71 5.74
N LEU A 719 -28.07 18.41 5.94
CA LEU A 719 -27.61 17.52 7.03
C LEU A 719 -27.37 18.28 8.35
N THR A 720 -26.95 19.54 8.27
CA THR A 720 -26.61 20.42 9.41
C THR A 720 -27.80 20.96 10.19
N LEU A 721 -29.02 20.91 9.64
CA LEU A 721 -30.22 21.49 10.27
C LEU A 721 -31.07 20.48 11.05
N GLY A 722 -30.73 19.18 11.05
CA GLY A 722 -31.57 18.13 11.66
C GLY A 722 -32.98 18.04 11.07
N LEU A 723 -33.22 18.77 9.99
CA LEU A 723 -34.39 18.69 9.15
C LEU A 723 -34.12 17.55 8.18
N GLY A 724 -34.55 16.34 8.56
CA GLY A 724 -34.82 15.31 7.57
C GLY A 724 -35.91 15.84 6.65
N LEU A 725 -35.53 16.60 5.64
CA LEU A 725 -36.44 17.03 4.58
C LEU A 725 -36.41 15.95 3.52
N VAL A 726 -37.55 15.28 3.50
CA VAL A 726 -37.97 14.14 2.70
C VAL A 726 -37.93 14.51 1.21
N GLY A 727 -36.76 14.49 0.60
CA GLY A 727 -36.57 14.96 -0.79
C GLY A 727 -36.23 13.92 -1.83
N ASP A 728 -35.71 12.76 -1.45
CA ASP A 728 -35.50 11.62 -2.35
C ASP A 728 -36.18 10.37 -1.76
N VAL A 729 -36.70 9.54 -2.65
CA VAL A 729 -37.57 8.35 -2.56
C VAL A 729 -37.18 7.29 -1.51
N TRP A 730 -37.13 7.63 -0.23
CA TRP A 730 -36.84 6.67 0.84
C TRP A 730 -37.95 6.68 1.89
N ASP A 731 -38.66 5.56 2.00
CA ASP A 731 -39.44 5.21 3.20
C ASP A 731 -38.56 5.45 4.44
N GLU A 732 -39.12 6.05 5.48
CA GLU A 732 -38.47 6.31 6.77
C GLU A 732 -37.80 5.04 7.32
N ALA A 733 -38.33 3.86 7.00
CA ALA A 733 -37.72 2.56 7.30
C ALA A 733 -36.46 2.28 6.46
N GLN A 734 -36.42 2.62 5.16
CA GLN A 734 -35.25 2.45 4.31
C GLN A 734 -34.16 3.50 4.56
N LEU A 735 -34.52 4.74 4.89
CA LEU A 735 -33.58 5.78 5.32
C LEU A 735 -32.93 5.40 6.66
N ASN A 736 -33.70 4.86 7.60
CA ASN A 736 -33.17 4.24 8.83
C ASN A 736 -32.32 3.01 8.54
N LYS A 737 -32.67 2.20 7.52
CA LYS A 737 -31.89 1.02 7.12
C LYS A 737 -30.57 1.41 6.45
N LYS A 738 -30.55 2.38 5.54
CA LYS A 738 -29.35 2.93 4.88
C LYS A 738 -28.46 3.68 5.87
N SER A 739 -29.03 4.51 6.74
CA SER A 739 -28.28 5.15 7.83
C SER A 739 -27.80 4.14 8.88
N GLN A 740 -28.50 3.03 9.14
CA GLN A 740 -27.98 1.88 9.91
C GLN A 740 -26.84 1.16 9.18
N ILE A 741 -26.92 0.98 7.86
CA ILE A 741 -25.87 0.37 7.03
C ILE A 741 -24.60 1.23 7.04
N ILE A 742 -24.74 2.56 6.93
CA ILE A 742 -23.65 3.54 7.03
C ILE A 742 -23.06 3.58 8.45
N ARG A 743 -23.89 3.58 9.51
CA ARG A 743 -23.45 3.49 10.92
C ARG A 743 -22.64 2.23 11.22
N ASN A 744 -22.87 1.15 10.48
CA ASN A 744 -22.15 -0.12 10.65
C ASN A 744 -20.82 -0.18 9.89
N HIS A 745 -20.53 0.78 8.98
CA HIS A 745 -19.33 0.73 8.12
C HIS A 745 -18.20 1.71 8.51
N VAL A 746 -18.42 2.77 9.28
CA VAL A 746 -17.31 3.59 9.85
C VAL A 746 -17.70 4.26 11.18
N VAL A 747 -17.12 3.79 12.30
CA VAL A 747 -16.61 4.64 13.39
C VAL A 747 -15.45 3.91 14.08
N LYS A 748 -14.22 4.12 13.61
CA LYS A 748 -13.03 3.99 14.47
C LYS A 748 -12.69 5.39 14.97
N ASN A 749 -12.64 5.49 16.29
CA ASN A 749 -12.33 6.70 17.04
C ASN A 749 -10.81 6.63 17.32
N SER A 750 -9.97 7.31 16.55
CA SER A 750 -8.57 7.57 16.93
C SER A 750 -8.51 8.99 17.47
N GLY A 751 -8.28 9.10 18.78
CA GLY A 751 -8.22 10.38 19.46
C GLY A 751 -6.87 11.05 19.21
N TRP A 752 -6.90 12.27 18.68
CA TRP A 752 -5.74 13.15 18.71
C TRP A 752 -6.01 14.40 19.56
N PRO A 753 -5.09 14.78 20.47
CA PRO A 753 -5.24 15.95 21.32
C PRO A 753 -4.57 17.22 20.75
N ASN A 754 -5.30 18.33 20.85
CA ASN A 754 -4.87 19.75 20.84
C ASN A 754 -4.73 20.50 19.49
N ASP A 755 -5.58 21.53 19.33
CA ASP A 755 -5.38 22.90 18.80
C ASP A 755 -4.51 23.18 17.55
N LYS A 756 -4.06 22.17 16.80
CA LYS A 756 -3.27 22.34 15.55
C LYS A 756 -3.90 21.64 14.33
N ASP A 757 -5.14 21.22 14.47
CA ASP A 757 -5.87 20.42 13.48
C ASP A 757 -6.61 21.32 12.45
N PRO A 758 -6.42 21.12 11.13
CA PRO A 758 -7.15 21.86 10.08
C PRO A 758 -8.67 21.70 10.18
N VAL A 759 -9.14 20.61 10.81
CA VAL A 759 -10.54 20.30 11.09
C VAL A 759 -11.24 21.38 11.93
N TYR A 760 -10.50 22.24 12.63
CA TYR A 760 -11.09 23.32 13.44
C TYR A 760 -11.34 24.64 12.69
N HIS A 761 -10.85 24.79 11.45
CA HIS A 761 -10.99 26.04 10.69
C HIS A 761 -11.87 25.94 9.43
N ILE A 762 -12.24 24.72 9.04
CA ILE A 762 -13.36 24.43 8.16
C ILE A 762 -14.44 23.80 9.04
N PRO A 763 -15.72 24.19 9.00
CA PRO A 763 -16.74 23.49 9.78
C PRO A 763 -16.90 22.07 9.24
N VAL A 764 -16.11 21.13 9.79
CA VAL A 764 -16.28 19.71 9.57
C VAL A 764 -17.49 19.29 10.40
N THR A 765 -18.59 19.00 9.72
CA THR A 765 -19.79 18.49 10.39
C THR A 765 -19.60 17.00 10.61
N PHE A 766 -18.99 16.62 11.73
CA PHE A 766 -19.09 15.26 12.25
C PHE A 766 -20.44 15.08 12.97
N HIS A 767 -21.26 14.12 12.53
CA HIS A 767 -22.28 13.45 13.36
C HIS A 767 -22.28 11.97 12.93
N TYR A 768 -22.04 10.97 13.77
CA TYR A 768 -22.44 10.76 15.18
C TYR A 768 -21.35 10.05 15.99
N GLY A 769 -21.04 10.53 17.21
CA GLY A 769 -20.08 9.83 18.06
C GLY A 769 -19.73 10.42 19.44
N LYS A 770 -20.62 11.12 20.15
CA LYS A 770 -20.50 11.32 21.63
C LYS A 770 -21.85 11.66 22.28
N THR A 771 -22.15 10.99 23.39
CA THR A 771 -23.42 11.05 24.13
C THR A 771 -23.42 12.16 25.18
N TYR A 772 -24.46 13.00 25.23
CA TYR A 772 -24.79 13.81 26.41
C TYR A 772 -25.82 13.07 27.28
N THR A 773 -25.61 13.03 28.60
CA THR A 773 -26.55 12.39 29.55
C THR A 773 -27.39 13.45 30.26
N TYR A 774 -28.69 13.47 29.99
CA TYR A 774 -29.66 14.31 30.72
C TYR A 774 -30.15 13.60 31.99
N LYS A 775 -30.47 14.35 33.06
CA LYS A 775 -31.04 13.77 34.28
C LYS A 775 -32.56 13.73 34.18
N LYS A 776 -33.16 12.68 34.77
CA LYS A 776 -34.61 12.41 34.78
C LYS A 776 -35.47 13.54 35.36
N SER A 777 -34.88 14.49 36.09
CA SER A 777 -35.54 15.71 36.59
C SER A 777 -35.86 16.72 35.50
N ASP A 778 -35.27 16.57 34.31
CA ASP A 778 -35.28 17.60 33.26
C ASP A 778 -36.34 17.28 32.18
N LEU A 779 -37.21 16.28 32.43
CA LEU A 779 -38.31 15.85 31.55
C LEU A 779 -39.66 16.33 32.10
N ALA A 780 -40.58 16.72 31.20
CA ALA A 780 -41.98 16.95 31.53
C ALA A 780 -42.68 15.63 31.96
N PRO A 781 -43.84 15.69 32.67
CA PRO A 781 -44.46 14.52 33.33
C PRO A 781 -44.86 13.36 32.41
N ASP A 782 -44.90 13.57 31.10
CA ASP A 782 -45.24 12.62 30.04
C ASP A 782 -44.02 12.03 29.30
N GLY A 783 -42.79 12.41 29.66
CA GLY A 783 -41.58 11.73 29.20
C GLY A 783 -41.21 11.93 27.73
N ILE A 784 -41.80 12.92 27.04
CA ILE A 784 -41.49 13.29 25.65
C ILE A 784 -40.67 14.59 25.66
N LEU A 785 -39.55 14.60 24.92
CA LEU A 785 -38.87 15.84 24.51
C LEU A 785 -39.69 16.48 23.39
N GLY A 786 -40.41 17.55 23.71
CA GLY A 786 -41.23 18.29 22.75
C GLY A 786 -40.40 18.94 21.65
N PHE A 787 -40.85 18.74 20.41
CA PHE A 787 -40.24 19.13 19.12
C PHE A 787 -40.14 20.65 18.86
N HIS A 788 -40.02 21.50 19.88
CA HIS A 788 -40.27 22.95 19.77
C HIS A 788 -39.15 23.88 20.27
N SER A 789 -37.88 23.46 20.29
CA SER A 789 -36.80 24.35 20.77
C SER A 789 -35.47 24.29 20.00
N LEU A 790 -35.53 24.29 18.67
CA LEU A 790 -34.39 24.66 17.82
C LEU A 790 -34.82 25.67 16.74
N ILE A 791 -35.48 26.75 17.16
CA ILE A 791 -35.48 28.04 16.43
C ILE A 791 -34.93 29.08 17.39
N SER A 792 -33.65 29.36 17.23
CA SER A 792 -32.81 30.38 17.88
C SER A 792 -31.42 29.77 17.78
N VAL A 793 -30.63 30.05 16.76
CA VAL A 793 -29.80 31.26 16.70
C VAL A 793 -29.46 31.53 15.23
N CYS A 794 -29.74 32.76 14.77
CA CYS A 794 -29.05 33.38 13.63
C CYS A 794 -27.60 33.70 13.98
#